data_AF-F4JJB2-F1
#
_entry.id   AF-F4JJB2-F1
#
_cell.length_a   1.000
_cell.length_b   1.000
_cell.length_c   1.000
_cell.angle_alpha   90.00
_cell.angle_beta   90.00
_cell.angle_gamma   90.00
#
_symmetry.space_group_name_H-M   'P 1'
#
loop_
_entity.id
_entity.type
_entity.pdbx_description
1 polymer ?
#
loop_
_entity_poly.entity_id
_entity_poly.type
_entity_poly.pdbx_seq_one_letter_code
_entity_poly.pdbx_strand_id
1 'polypeptide(L)'
;MTEPERLGGISLSFPVNEEDTVTTTSPKTLPRRLRRRLLEPKSPVSAAEIDSKLREADLRRQQYYESLSSKARPKMRSPRSGSIEELSQRLESKLNAAEQKRLSILEKELARLAKMDEARQAAKNGLEQRVEKERDELESKVEERVLKAEKNRMLLFKAMAQRRAAKRQRAAQSLMKKAIQETRYKESVRAAIYQKRAAAESKRMGILEAERRRANARLTRVFGAASSVRSQKEAERRKMKDRLEERLQRAKKLKAQYMRRRRGMDSCSSSRSETMRKNQVHLVRMLVRCWRRFAKYKKSTFVLARAYHELGINEKSIESVPFEQFAIQMNSVSVIQTVKALLDRLEIRLTLSKASNVENINHLLKHIFPPVRRGKSPSPMSKGEQNSPNSKMGYQKLKKIARYPARIFLCAYMIKQHPGAIFRGRGEHEIALVESATCLIREFELLVKVILEGPESTLPGNVSFVAQRPKKFRSQLEAFDKAWCSYLEGFVVWKINDAKLLEKDLARTQESELSEVSKHTSSPKIIDSGLNQKTVKASSPTNRALFSETDGARESKAPADSHLPSSSSPSPGSSNLSPSLNSAGSEAISTPNVVANSFDAALASENEVIVNEIVHDNSSSFADSLDPNTGDTSNLQVRVKETMEKAFWDGVMESMKQSQPDFSWVIKLMKEVRDELCEISPKDWRQEIVQTIDTDVLSQLLASGNVDMGYLGNILEFSLGILLKLSAPANEEEIRVTHHKLMTELGEIVPTDGHSNSSYAVLMVKGLRFVLQQIQILKKEISKSRLKLLEPLLKGPAGLEYLKKSFSSRHGSPDQASSSLPLTKRWLLSVRGEAEREWKEHKDALSAVINNHSGSSGLPSTTMRTGGNVSSVSKVNTPSSPFPGIELSECKGETVDLLVRIGLLKMVSEIGGLTLETVPETFQLNLSRLRDVQSQIQKITLVSISVLILQQTLVSENSSSIDMEAITRTCINRLYEMLDAKPDAGLSEIMETLSELLDSNDAETKKQVIANMLVKSLQAGDAVFTHVSQTIYLAIRAAVLAGNNTKRKQLVETMLRKIGAASLSDKVIEVSDILVLVATVSRSVHGLWYEELLKKPN
;
A
#
# COMPACT_ATOMS: atom_id res chain seq x y z
N MET A 1 -40.00 14.64 -30.41
CA MET A 1 -40.76 15.86 -30.74
C MET A 1 -39.74 16.99 -30.88
N THR A 2 -39.17 17.23 -32.06
CA THR A 2 -39.76 17.85 -33.27
C THR A 2 -39.93 19.37 -33.12
N GLU A 3 -39.06 20.11 -33.81
CA GLU A 3 -39.38 21.19 -34.76
C GLU A 3 -40.27 22.40 -34.34
N PRO A 4 -40.16 23.56 -35.02
CA PRO A 4 -38.94 24.19 -35.57
C PRO A 4 -38.96 25.74 -35.45
N GLU A 5 -38.13 26.40 -36.26
CA GLU A 5 -38.39 27.70 -36.93
C GLU A 5 -38.06 29.08 -36.30
N ARG A 6 -37.32 29.84 -37.13
CA ARG A 6 -37.40 31.30 -37.40
C ARG A 6 -36.87 32.33 -36.38
N LEU A 7 -35.64 32.76 -36.68
CA LEU A 7 -35.27 34.16 -37.03
C LEU A 7 -36.23 35.28 -36.58
N GLY A 8 -35.76 36.14 -35.66
CA GLY A 8 -36.39 37.42 -35.34
C GLY A 8 -35.57 38.24 -34.35
N GLY A 9 -34.80 39.21 -34.84
CA GLY A 9 -34.06 40.16 -33.98
C GLY A 9 -34.98 41.26 -33.45
N ILE A 10 -34.86 41.62 -32.17
CA ILE A 10 -35.62 42.70 -31.53
C ILE A 10 -34.64 43.73 -30.96
N SER A 11 -34.83 45.01 -31.33
CA SER A 11 -34.09 46.15 -30.79
C SER A 11 -34.76 46.67 -29.52
N LEU A 12 -33.96 47.04 -28.51
CA LEU A 12 -34.43 47.65 -27.26
C LEU A 12 -33.66 48.95 -27.00
N SER A 13 -34.38 50.08 -27.01
CA SER A 13 -33.87 51.40 -26.65
C SER A 13 -34.09 51.69 -25.17
N PHE A 14 -33.02 52.00 -24.43
CA PHE A 14 -33.09 52.41 -23.04
C PHE A 14 -33.05 53.95 -22.93
N PRO A 15 -34.10 54.62 -22.44
CA PRO A 15 -34.05 56.04 -22.14
C PRO A 15 -33.24 56.29 -20.86
N VAL A 16 -32.41 57.35 -20.88
CA VAL A 16 -31.56 57.77 -19.77
C VAL A 16 -32.11 59.09 -19.20
N ASN A 17 -32.03 59.20 -17.87
CA ASN A 17 -32.33 60.33 -16.98
C ASN A 17 -33.78 60.56 -16.47
N GLU A 18 -33.80 60.69 -15.13
CA GLU A 18 -34.64 61.53 -14.29
C GLU A 18 -36.11 61.13 -14.06
N GLU A 19 -36.27 60.40 -12.95
CA GLU A 19 -37.13 60.76 -11.81
C GLU A 19 -38.28 61.74 -12.11
N ASP A 20 -39.51 61.22 -12.17
CA ASP A 20 -40.48 61.63 -11.15
C ASP A 20 -41.68 60.68 -10.97
N THR A 21 -42.14 60.69 -9.74
CA THR A 21 -43.18 59.91 -9.05
C THR A 21 -44.52 59.59 -9.77
N VAL A 22 -44.90 58.30 -9.70
CA VAL A 22 -46.21 57.77 -9.22
C VAL A 22 -47.49 57.89 -10.10
N THR A 23 -48.31 56.83 -10.03
CA THR A 23 -49.73 56.69 -10.47
C THR A 23 -50.09 56.72 -11.96
N THR A 24 -50.26 55.50 -12.49
CA THR A 24 -51.51 54.97 -13.11
C THR A 24 -52.32 55.76 -14.15
N THR A 25 -52.81 55.00 -15.14
CA THR A 25 -53.86 55.30 -16.13
C THR A 25 -53.49 56.12 -17.37
N SER A 26 -53.67 55.44 -18.51
CA SER A 26 -53.99 56.00 -19.83
C SER A 26 -55.36 56.73 -19.81
N PRO A 27 -55.79 57.46 -20.87
CA PRO A 27 -55.16 57.68 -22.18
C PRO A 27 -55.12 59.15 -22.65
N LYS A 28 -54.56 59.39 -23.85
CA LYS A 28 -54.82 60.55 -24.76
C LYS A 28 -54.98 61.93 -24.08
N THR A 29 -53.91 62.69 -23.88
CA THR A 29 -54.04 64.13 -23.58
C THR A 29 -52.86 64.97 -24.11
N LEU A 30 -53.16 66.21 -24.54
CA LEU A 30 -52.19 67.16 -25.09
C LEU A 30 -51.02 67.48 -24.13
N PRO A 31 -49.78 67.63 -24.64
CA PRO A 31 -48.60 68.00 -23.85
C PRO A 31 -48.81 69.21 -22.94
N ARG A 32 -48.26 69.19 -21.71
CA ARG A 32 -48.38 70.27 -20.70
C ARG A 32 -48.09 71.67 -21.26
N ARG A 33 -47.13 71.81 -22.18
CA ARG A 33 -46.75 73.09 -22.82
C ARG A 33 -47.86 73.68 -23.71
N LEU A 34 -48.63 72.82 -24.40
CA LEU A 34 -49.82 73.23 -25.15
C LEU A 34 -51.02 73.46 -24.20
N ARG A 35 -51.14 72.62 -23.16
CA ARG A 35 -52.21 72.76 -22.15
C ARG A 35 -52.15 74.10 -21.41
N ARG A 36 -50.96 74.59 -21.00
CA ARG A 36 -50.80 75.95 -20.43
C ARG A 36 -51.20 77.06 -21.40
N ARG A 37 -50.77 76.99 -22.67
CA ARG A 37 -51.12 78.00 -23.70
C ARG A 37 -52.60 78.04 -24.07
N LEU A 38 -53.35 76.97 -23.80
CA LEU A 38 -54.81 76.90 -24.04
C LEU A 38 -55.65 77.16 -22.78
N LEU A 39 -55.03 77.25 -21.59
CA LEU A 39 -55.71 77.49 -20.30
C LEU A 39 -55.45 78.89 -19.72
N GLU A 40 -54.57 79.70 -20.31
CA GLU A 40 -54.51 81.13 -19.98
C GLU A 40 -55.79 81.83 -20.47
N PRO A 41 -56.61 82.42 -19.57
CA PRO A 41 -57.77 83.18 -19.98
C PRO A 41 -57.31 84.50 -20.60
N LYS A 42 -57.27 84.55 -21.94
CA LYS A 42 -57.25 85.84 -22.64
C LYS A 42 -58.57 86.54 -22.34
N SER A 43 -58.54 87.51 -21.41
CA SER A 43 -59.61 88.49 -21.27
C SER A 43 -59.85 89.14 -22.64
N PRO A 44 -61.09 89.12 -23.17
CA PRO A 44 -61.37 89.74 -24.46
C PRO A 44 -61.09 91.24 -24.36
N VAL A 45 -60.21 91.73 -25.24
CA VAL A 45 -59.87 93.16 -25.32
C VAL A 45 -61.16 93.92 -25.65
N SER A 46 -61.56 94.83 -24.78
CA SER A 46 -62.74 95.68 -25.02
C SER A 46 -62.48 96.62 -26.20
N ALA A 47 -63.50 96.91 -27.02
CA ALA A 47 -63.38 97.88 -28.10
C ALA A 47 -62.87 99.26 -27.60
N ALA A 48 -63.29 99.67 -26.40
CA ALA A 48 -62.82 100.90 -25.75
C ALA A 48 -61.31 100.88 -25.44
N GLU A 49 -60.72 99.71 -25.19
CA GLU A 49 -59.29 99.56 -24.91
C GLU A 49 -58.44 99.66 -26.19
N ILE A 50 -59.00 99.24 -27.33
CA ILE A 50 -58.40 99.43 -28.66
C ILE A 50 -58.39 100.92 -29.02
N ASP A 51 -59.52 101.60 -28.87
CA ASP A 51 -59.64 103.05 -29.16
C ASP A 51 -58.72 103.89 -28.26
N SER A 52 -58.56 103.51 -26.99
CA SER A 52 -57.62 104.19 -26.08
C SER A 52 -56.17 104.11 -26.59
N LYS A 53 -55.73 102.94 -27.07
CA LYS A 53 -54.37 102.75 -27.62
C LYS A 53 -54.17 103.48 -28.95
N LEU A 54 -55.22 103.63 -29.75
CA LEU A 54 -55.18 104.43 -30.99
C LEU A 54 -55.00 105.93 -30.70
N ARG A 55 -55.75 106.49 -29.73
CA ARG A 55 -55.58 107.91 -29.33
C ARG A 55 -54.19 108.21 -28.76
N GLU A 56 -53.62 107.28 -27.98
CA GLU A 56 -52.25 107.41 -27.45
C GLU A 56 -51.17 107.38 -28.56
N ALA A 57 -51.42 106.66 -29.66
CA ALA A 57 -50.52 106.66 -30.81
C ALA A 57 -50.53 108.01 -31.56
N ASP A 58 -51.69 108.67 -31.67
CA ASP A 58 -51.79 109.98 -32.34
C ASP A 58 -51.19 111.13 -31.53
N LEU A 59 -51.34 111.11 -30.19
CA LEU A 59 -50.73 112.12 -29.33
C LEU A 59 -49.19 112.13 -29.46
N ARG A 60 -48.57 110.94 -29.50
CA ARG A 60 -47.11 110.80 -29.74
C ARG A 60 -46.69 111.31 -31.12
N ARG A 61 -47.57 111.18 -32.13
CA ARG A 61 -47.34 111.68 -33.49
C ARG A 61 -47.27 113.22 -33.51
N GLN A 62 -48.15 113.90 -32.77
CA GLN A 62 -48.18 115.36 -32.70
C GLN A 62 -46.92 115.94 -32.04
N GLN A 63 -46.51 115.41 -30.88
CA GLN A 63 -45.32 115.86 -30.15
C GLN A 63 -44.03 115.77 -30.98
N TYR A 64 -43.92 114.78 -31.87
CA TYR A 64 -42.78 114.63 -32.76
C TYR A 64 -42.64 115.79 -33.77
N TYR A 65 -43.75 116.24 -34.38
CA TYR A 65 -43.74 117.36 -35.31
C TYR A 65 -43.41 118.69 -34.64
N GLU A 66 -43.88 118.89 -33.40
CA GLU A 66 -43.57 120.10 -32.62
C GLU A 66 -42.05 120.25 -32.37
N SER A 67 -41.37 119.15 -31.99
CA SER A 67 -39.91 119.13 -31.79
C SER A 67 -39.08 119.37 -33.05
N LEU A 68 -39.63 119.14 -34.25
CA LEU A 68 -38.94 119.47 -35.51
C LEU A 68 -38.97 120.97 -35.79
N SER A 69 -40.06 121.67 -35.41
CA SER A 69 -40.21 123.10 -35.67
C SER A 69 -39.22 123.97 -34.89
N SER A 70 -38.90 123.60 -33.64
CA SER A 70 -38.10 124.43 -32.73
C SER A 70 -36.60 124.44 -33.05
N LYS A 71 -36.09 123.42 -33.76
CA LYS A 71 -34.66 123.31 -34.12
C LYS A 71 -34.23 124.19 -35.30
N ALA A 72 -35.16 124.92 -35.94
CA ALA A 72 -34.91 125.61 -37.22
C ALA A 72 -34.46 127.09 -37.14
N ARG A 73 -33.95 127.62 -36.00
CA ARG A 73 -33.56 129.05 -35.83
C ARG A 73 -32.12 129.27 -35.28
N PRO A 74 -31.22 130.07 -35.92
CA PRO A 74 -29.81 130.31 -35.48
C PRO A 74 -29.41 131.78 -35.08
N LYS A 75 -28.30 132.01 -34.34
CA LYS A 75 -27.64 133.34 -33.99
C LYS A 75 -26.12 133.26 -33.56
N MET A 76 -25.38 134.39 -33.41
CA MET A 76 -23.88 134.55 -33.58
C MET A 76 -22.97 134.96 -32.33
N ARG A 77 -21.65 135.29 -32.52
CA ARG A 77 -20.51 135.35 -31.52
C ARG A 77 -19.37 136.39 -31.84
N SER A 78 -18.55 136.87 -30.86
CA SER A 78 -17.41 137.87 -31.01
C SER A 78 -16.14 137.68 -30.08
N PRO A 79 -14.99 138.40 -30.26
CA PRO A 79 -13.60 137.96 -29.88
C PRO A 79 -12.77 138.76 -28.79
N ARG A 80 -11.41 138.84 -28.90
CA ARG A 80 -10.38 138.71 -27.80
C ARG A 80 -9.06 139.51 -28.00
N SER A 81 -8.41 140.00 -26.93
CA SER A 81 -6.95 140.32 -26.84
C SER A 81 -6.44 140.43 -25.37
N GLY A 82 -5.19 140.03 -25.08
CA GLY A 82 -4.55 140.01 -23.74
C GLY A 82 -3.04 139.74 -23.83
N SER A 83 -2.26 139.88 -22.74
CA SER A 83 -0.78 139.90 -22.79
C SER A 83 -0.15 138.51 -23.01
N ILE A 84 1.13 138.47 -23.40
CA ILE A 84 1.85 137.21 -23.68
C ILE A 84 2.07 136.36 -22.42
N GLU A 85 2.26 136.98 -21.25
CA GLU A 85 2.44 136.25 -19.98
C GLU A 85 1.11 135.67 -19.45
N GLU A 86 0.00 136.38 -19.64
CA GLU A 86 -1.35 135.82 -19.38
C GLU A 86 -1.65 134.60 -20.27
N LEU A 87 -1.05 134.55 -21.47
CA LEU A 87 -1.20 133.45 -22.41
C LEU A 87 -0.44 132.18 -22.00
N SER A 88 0.76 132.29 -21.41
CA SER A 88 1.53 131.13 -20.96
C SER A 88 0.88 130.45 -19.75
N GLN A 89 0.55 131.22 -18.70
CA GLN A 89 -0.16 130.71 -17.52
C GLN A 89 -1.52 130.08 -17.88
N ARG A 90 -2.21 130.62 -18.89
CA ARG A 90 -3.47 130.07 -19.42
C ARG A 90 -3.28 128.81 -20.28
N LEU A 91 -2.09 128.57 -20.82
CA LEU A 91 -1.75 127.31 -21.50
C LEU A 91 -1.41 126.23 -20.46
N GLU A 92 -0.58 126.58 -19.48
CA GLU A 92 -0.09 125.69 -18.43
C GLU A 92 -1.23 125.18 -17.54
N SER A 93 -2.12 126.08 -17.08
CA SER A 93 -3.36 125.70 -16.37
C SER A 93 -4.28 124.79 -17.19
N LYS A 94 -4.31 124.92 -18.52
CA LYS A 94 -5.08 124.01 -19.40
C LYS A 94 -4.40 122.65 -19.57
N LEU A 95 -3.07 122.60 -19.63
CA LEU A 95 -2.31 121.35 -19.68
C LEU A 95 -2.48 120.57 -18.37
N ASN A 96 -2.31 121.23 -17.22
CA ASN A 96 -2.51 120.62 -15.90
C ASN A 96 -3.96 120.12 -15.72
N ALA A 97 -4.97 120.89 -16.17
CA ALA A 97 -6.36 120.44 -16.15
C ALA A 97 -6.62 119.24 -17.10
N ALA A 98 -5.95 119.17 -18.25
CA ALA A 98 -6.03 118.04 -19.16
C ALA A 98 -5.35 116.78 -18.60
N GLU A 99 -4.22 116.94 -17.92
CA GLU A 99 -3.48 115.86 -17.25
C GLU A 99 -4.27 115.30 -16.06
N GLN A 100 -4.80 116.15 -15.16
CA GLN A 100 -5.69 115.71 -14.09
C GLN A 100 -6.92 114.97 -14.63
N LYS A 101 -7.50 115.43 -15.74
CA LYS A 101 -8.61 114.74 -16.40
C LYS A 101 -8.19 113.37 -16.97
N ARG A 102 -6.99 113.25 -17.56
CA ARG A 102 -6.43 111.97 -18.04
C ARG A 102 -6.21 110.99 -16.89
N LEU A 103 -5.61 111.44 -15.79
CA LEU A 103 -5.37 110.63 -14.60
C LEU A 103 -6.70 110.14 -13.99
N SER A 104 -7.70 111.02 -13.84
CA SER A 104 -9.02 110.63 -13.33
C SER A 104 -9.77 109.62 -14.22
N ILE A 105 -9.53 109.64 -15.54
CA ILE A 105 -10.09 108.62 -16.46
C ILE A 105 -9.37 107.28 -16.29
N LEU A 106 -8.04 107.29 -16.19
CA LEU A 106 -7.25 106.07 -15.98
C LEU A 106 -7.55 105.41 -14.62
N GLU A 107 -7.68 106.21 -13.56
CA GLU A 107 -8.07 105.76 -12.22
C GLU A 107 -9.44 105.07 -12.23
N LYS A 108 -10.43 105.66 -12.92
CA LYS A 108 -11.78 105.06 -13.07
C LYS A 108 -11.76 103.75 -13.83
N GLU A 109 -10.96 103.64 -14.89
CA GLU A 109 -10.82 102.38 -15.64
C GLU A 109 -10.06 101.30 -14.85
N LEU A 110 -9.01 101.67 -14.11
CA LEU A 110 -8.31 100.74 -13.21
C LEU A 110 -9.23 100.24 -12.09
N ALA A 111 -10.02 101.12 -11.47
CA ALA A 111 -11.03 100.74 -10.47
C ALA A 111 -12.11 99.80 -11.07
N ARG A 112 -12.55 100.04 -12.32
CA ARG A 112 -13.49 99.18 -13.03
C ARG A 112 -12.90 97.80 -13.32
N LEU A 113 -11.64 97.73 -13.75
CA LEU A 113 -10.93 96.47 -14.01
C LEU A 113 -10.68 95.66 -12.73
N ALA A 114 -10.29 96.32 -11.63
CA ALA A 114 -10.14 95.67 -10.33
C ALA A 114 -11.44 95.02 -9.87
N LYS A 115 -12.57 95.73 -9.98
CA LYS A 115 -13.91 95.18 -9.65
C LYS A 115 -14.32 94.01 -10.55
N MET A 116 -13.87 93.97 -11.81
CA MET A 116 -14.09 92.82 -12.68
C MET A 116 -13.23 91.61 -12.31
N ASP A 117 -12.00 91.79 -11.83
CA ASP A 117 -11.19 90.66 -11.34
C ASP A 117 -11.71 90.14 -10.01
N GLU A 118 -12.11 91.01 -9.08
CA GLU A 118 -12.77 90.62 -7.83
C GLU A 118 -13.99 89.72 -8.08
N ALA A 119 -14.86 90.10 -9.03
CA ALA A 119 -16.00 89.28 -9.44
C ALA A 119 -15.59 87.93 -10.06
N ARG A 120 -14.47 87.89 -10.80
CA ARG A 120 -13.92 86.65 -11.38
C ARG A 120 -13.36 85.72 -10.29
N GLN A 121 -12.61 86.25 -9.33
CA GLN A 121 -12.09 85.46 -8.21
C GLN A 121 -13.23 84.95 -7.33
N ALA A 122 -14.25 85.78 -7.05
CA ALA A 122 -15.45 85.34 -6.32
C ALA A 122 -16.19 84.21 -7.05
N ALA A 123 -16.34 84.28 -8.37
CA ALA A 123 -16.96 83.22 -9.17
C ALA A 123 -16.12 81.93 -9.19
N LYS A 124 -14.79 82.05 -9.26
CA LYS A 124 -13.84 80.91 -9.18
C LYS A 124 -13.94 80.22 -7.82
N ASN A 125 -13.80 80.97 -6.72
CA ASN A 125 -13.88 80.45 -5.37
C ASN A 125 -15.25 79.79 -5.09
N GLY A 126 -16.34 80.38 -5.61
CA GLY A 126 -17.68 79.81 -5.53
C GLY A 126 -17.89 78.54 -6.39
N LEU A 127 -17.06 78.27 -7.39
CA LEU A 127 -17.04 76.99 -8.10
C LEU A 127 -16.24 75.95 -7.31
N GLU A 128 -15.04 76.30 -6.84
CA GLU A 128 -14.19 75.42 -6.03
C GLU A 128 -14.92 74.94 -4.75
N GLN A 129 -15.62 75.84 -4.05
CA GLN A 129 -16.45 75.47 -2.88
C GLN A 129 -17.63 74.53 -3.19
N ARG A 130 -18.11 74.46 -4.43
CA ARG A 130 -19.17 73.50 -4.82
C ARG A 130 -18.58 72.14 -5.14
N VAL A 131 -17.47 72.12 -5.88
CA VAL A 131 -16.74 70.88 -6.20
C VAL A 131 -16.25 70.18 -4.92
N GLU A 132 -15.72 70.92 -3.95
CA GLU A 132 -15.26 70.34 -2.69
C GLU A 132 -16.43 69.76 -1.87
N LYS A 133 -17.58 70.46 -1.80
CA LYS A 133 -18.79 69.94 -1.12
C LYS A 133 -19.35 68.68 -1.79
N GLU A 134 -19.43 68.67 -3.13
CA GLU A 134 -19.87 67.48 -3.87
C GLU A 134 -18.91 66.31 -3.66
N ARG A 135 -17.60 66.57 -3.58
CA ARG A 135 -16.59 65.58 -3.24
C ARG A 135 -16.80 65.04 -1.82
N ASP A 136 -16.90 65.89 -0.80
CA ASP A 136 -17.10 65.49 0.60
C ASP A 136 -18.38 64.65 0.79
N GLU A 137 -19.47 65.05 0.10
CA GLU A 137 -20.73 64.29 0.10
C GLU A 137 -20.60 62.93 -0.57
N LEU A 138 -19.85 62.84 -1.68
CA LEU A 138 -19.62 61.57 -2.38
C LEU A 138 -18.68 60.67 -1.61
N GLU A 139 -17.62 61.21 -0.99
CA GLU A 139 -16.68 60.51 -0.12
C GLU A 139 -17.46 59.88 1.05
N SER A 140 -18.27 60.66 1.76
CA SER A 140 -19.17 60.18 2.83
C SER A 140 -20.15 59.08 2.37
N LYS A 141 -20.79 59.24 1.20
CA LYS A 141 -21.72 58.25 0.63
C LYS A 141 -21.01 56.96 0.18
N VAL A 142 -19.75 57.04 -0.23
CA VAL A 142 -18.93 55.88 -0.58
C VAL A 142 -18.48 55.14 0.69
N GLU A 143 -18.01 55.85 1.71
CA GLU A 143 -17.64 55.27 3.01
C GLU A 143 -18.82 54.51 3.65
N GLU A 144 -20.01 55.11 3.69
CA GLU A 144 -21.21 54.44 4.24
C GLU A 144 -21.53 53.13 3.48
N ARG A 145 -21.42 53.16 2.14
CA ARG A 145 -21.64 51.97 1.30
C ARG A 145 -20.58 50.90 1.51
N VAL A 146 -19.31 51.27 1.68
CA VAL A 146 -18.21 50.35 1.98
C VAL A 146 -18.41 49.70 3.36
N LEU A 147 -18.68 50.49 4.40
CA LEU A 147 -18.96 49.98 5.76
C LEU A 147 -20.20 49.06 5.78
N LYS A 148 -21.23 49.37 5.00
CA LYS A 148 -22.42 48.52 4.85
C LYS A 148 -22.12 47.21 4.11
N ALA A 149 -21.32 47.26 3.05
CA ALA A 149 -20.87 46.07 2.32
C ALA A 149 -19.98 45.18 3.19
N GLU A 150 -19.10 45.76 4.00
CA GLU A 150 -18.24 45.04 4.94
C GLU A 150 -19.06 44.37 6.06
N LYS A 151 -20.01 45.10 6.69
CA LYS A 151 -20.95 44.52 7.66
C LYS A 151 -21.72 43.33 7.07
N ASN A 152 -22.22 43.45 5.83
CA ASN A 152 -22.89 42.36 5.12
C ASN A 152 -21.96 41.17 4.83
N ARG A 153 -20.72 41.43 4.41
CA ARG A 153 -19.68 40.41 4.17
C ARG A 153 -19.35 39.64 5.45
N MET A 154 -19.21 40.34 6.58
CA MET A 154 -18.96 39.75 7.89
C MET A 154 -20.14 38.90 8.40
N LEU A 155 -21.38 39.33 8.19
CA LEU A 155 -22.56 38.52 8.48
C LEU A 155 -22.62 37.25 7.62
N LEU A 156 -22.29 37.33 6.33
CA LEU A 156 -22.23 36.17 5.44
C LEU A 156 -21.17 35.17 5.91
N PHE A 157 -19.96 35.63 6.27
CA PHE A 157 -18.91 34.77 6.83
C PHE A 157 -19.33 34.13 8.15
N LYS A 158 -19.96 34.89 9.06
CA LYS A 158 -20.47 34.36 10.35
C LYS A 158 -21.52 33.26 10.12
N ALA A 159 -22.46 33.46 9.20
CA ALA A 159 -23.45 32.46 8.83
C ALA A 159 -22.83 31.20 8.19
N MET A 160 -21.83 31.36 7.32
CA MET A 160 -21.07 30.23 6.74
C MET A 160 -20.26 29.47 7.80
N ALA A 161 -19.63 30.18 8.74
CA ALA A 161 -18.90 29.58 9.86
C ALA A 161 -19.82 28.75 10.76
N GLN A 162 -20.99 29.30 11.12
CA GLN A 162 -22.02 28.57 11.88
C GLN A 162 -22.53 27.32 11.14
N ARG A 163 -22.81 27.41 9.83
CA ARG A 163 -23.21 26.24 9.02
C ARG A 163 -22.11 25.18 8.97
N ARG A 164 -20.83 25.57 8.85
CA ARG A 164 -19.67 24.66 8.90
C ARG A 164 -19.52 24.01 10.27
N ALA A 165 -19.67 24.76 11.36
CA ALA A 165 -19.63 24.25 12.73
C ALA A 165 -20.76 23.22 12.98
N ALA A 166 -22.00 23.54 12.61
CA ALA A 166 -23.13 22.62 12.72
C ALA A 166 -22.95 21.34 11.88
N LYS A 167 -22.35 21.44 10.66
CA LYS A 167 -22.01 20.26 9.85
C LYS A 167 -20.94 19.39 10.53
N ARG A 168 -19.90 20.00 11.13
CA ARG A 168 -18.87 19.28 11.91
C ARG A 168 -19.46 18.60 13.14
N GLN A 169 -20.32 19.27 13.90
CA GLN A 169 -20.98 18.69 15.08
C GLN A 169 -21.84 17.47 14.71
N ARG A 170 -22.63 17.55 13.63
CA ARG A 170 -23.42 16.42 13.12
C ARG A 170 -22.53 15.26 12.64
N ALA A 171 -21.42 15.56 11.97
CA ALA A 171 -20.45 14.55 11.55
C ALA A 171 -19.81 13.85 12.76
N ALA A 172 -19.36 14.61 13.77
CA ALA A 172 -18.80 14.08 15.01
C ALA A 172 -19.79 13.19 15.77
N GLN A 173 -21.05 13.62 15.92
CA GLN A 173 -22.12 12.79 16.51
C GLN A 173 -22.40 11.52 15.69
N SER A 174 -22.35 11.59 14.36
CA SER A 174 -22.51 10.40 13.50
C SER A 174 -21.32 9.44 13.61
N LEU A 175 -20.09 9.95 13.73
CA LEU A 175 -18.89 9.14 13.94
C LEU A 175 -18.91 8.48 15.32
N MET A 176 -19.28 9.22 16.37
CA MET A 176 -19.45 8.66 17.72
C MET A 176 -20.49 7.53 17.75
N LYS A 177 -21.63 7.70 17.07
CA LYS A 177 -22.64 6.63 16.92
C LYS A 177 -22.10 5.40 16.17
N LYS A 178 -21.36 5.60 15.07
CA LYS A 178 -20.69 4.51 14.34
C LYS A 178 -19.67 3.78 15.20
N ALA A 179 -18.81 4.50 15.93
CA ALA A 179 -17.82 3.93 16.83
C ALA A 179 -18.47 3.09 17.96
N ILE A 180 -19.56 3.59 18.57
CA ILE A 180 -20.33 2.82 19.57
C ILE A 180 -20.93 1.55 18.94
N GLN A 181 -21.45 1.62 17.71
CA GLN A 181 -21.99 0.45 17.00
C GLN A 181 -20.90 -0.57 16.65
N GLU A 182 -19.72 -0.10 16.23
CA GLU A 182 -18.56 -0.95 15.92
C GLU A 182 -18.00 -1.64 17.17
N THR A 183 -17.91 -0.93 18.30
CA THR A 183 -17.54 -1.52 19.60
C THR A 183 -18.53 -2.60 20.02
N ARG A 184 -19.85 -2.34 19.96
CA ARG A 184 -20.88 -3.34 20.23
C ARG A 184 -20.82 -4.55 19.30
N TYR A 185 -20.48 -4.34 18.03
CA TYR A 185 -20.25 -5.43 17.07
C TYR A 185 -19.02 -6.26 17.44
N LYS A 186 -17.87 -5.62 17.76
CA LYS A 186 -16.65 -6.30 18.22
C LYS A 186 -16.89 -7.10 19.50
N GLU A 187 -17.64 -6.57 20.46
CA GLU A 187 -18.08 -7.28 21.67
C GLU A 187 -18.97 -8.49 21.35
N SER A 188 -19.95 -8.31 20.46
CA SER A 188 -20.85 -9.39 20.02
C SER A 188 -20.09 -10.52 19.30
N VAL A 189 -19.12 -10.18 18.45
CA VAL A 189 -18.25 -11.15 17.77
C VAL A 189 -17.36 -11.87 18.77
N ARG A 190 -16.75 -11.17 19.75
CA ARG A 190 -15.99 -11.81 20.84
C ARG A 190 -16.87 -12.79 21.63
N ALA A 191 -18.07 -12.38 22.02
CA ALA A 191 -19.03 -13.24 22.73
C ALA A 191 -19.41 -14.48 21.89
N ALA A 192 -19.67 -14.32 20.59
CA ALA A 192 -19.97 -15.42 19.68
C ALA A 192 -18.79 -16.40 19.52
N ILE A 193 -17.54 -15.90 19.49
CA ILE A 193 -16.33 -16.74 19.48
C ILE A 193 -16.21 -17.54 20.78
N TYR A 194 -16.41 -16.90 21.95
CA TYR A 194 -16.41 -17.61 23.24
C TYR A 194 -17.52 -18.66 23.32
N GLN A 195 -18.74 -18.36 22.84
CA GLN A 195 -19.84 -19.34 22.76
C GLN A 195 -19.51 -20.51 21.84
N LYS A 196 -18.99 -20.25 20.63
CA LYS A 196 -18.56 -21.32 19.70
C LYS A 196 -17.46 -22.19 20.31
N ARG A 197 -16.48 -21.59 21.00
CA ARG A 197 -15.43 -22.31 21.71
C ARG A 197 -15.99 -23.17 22.85
N ALA A 198 -16.84 -22.62 23.71
CA ALA A 198 -17.48 -23.36 24.81
C ALA A 198 -18.36 -24.51 24.28
N ALA A 199 -19.09 -24.31 23.19
CA ALA A 199 -19.88 -25.35 22.53
C ALA A 199 -18.99 -26.45 21.91
N ALA A 200 -17.86 -26.09 21.31
CA ALA A 200 -16.88 -27.05 20.79
C ALA A 200 -16.20 -27.86 21.91
N GLU A 201 -15.82 -27.21 23.02
CA GLU A 201 -15.26 -27.86 24.21
C GLU A 201 -16.30 -28.80 24.86
N SER A 202 -17.56 -28.38 24.98
CA SER A 202 -18.67 -29.22 25.45
C SER A 202 -18.90 -30.45 24.55
N LYS A 203 -18.95 -30.26 23.22
CA LYS A 203 -19.02 -31.38 22.24
C LYS A 203 -17.84 -32.34 22.40
N ARG A 204 -16.61 -31.81 22.54
CA ARG A 204 -15.40 -32.62 22.74
C ARG A 204 -15.50 -33.46 24.01
N MET A 205 -15.93 -32.85 25.12
CA MET A 205 -16.14 -33.56 26.40
C MET A 205 -17.23 -34.64 26.26
N GLY A 206 -18.37 -34.35 25.63
CA GLY A 206 -19.43 -35.33 25.38
C GLY A 206 -18.96 -36.53 24.55
N ILE A 207 -18.13 -36.31 23.52
CA ILE A 207 -17.53 -37.38 22.71
C ILE A 207 -16.57 -38.23 23.56
N LEU A 208 -15.66 -37.60 24.31
CA LEU A 208 -14.70 -38.29 25.18
C LEU A 208 -15.42 -39.11 26.27
N GLU A 209 -16.48 -38.59 26.87
CA GLU A 209 -17.31 -39.33 27.80
C GLU A 209 -18.06 -40.48 27.14
N ALA A 210 -18.60 -40.30 25.92
CA ALA A 210 -19.24 -41.38 25.17
C ALA A 210 -18.24 -42.49 24.83
N GLU A 211 -16.99 -42.16 24.50
CA GLU A 211 -15.91 -43.14 24.36
C GLU A 211 -15.57 -43.85 25.67
N ARG A 212 -15.48 -43.12 26.79
CA ARG A 212 -15.28 -43.70 28.13
C ARG A 212 -16.42 -44.65 28.50
N ARG A 213 -17.68 -44.26 28.30
CA ARG A 213 -18.87 -45.13 28.47
C ARG A 213 -18.79 -46.38 27.58
N ARG A 214 -18.44 -46.24 26.30
CA ARG A 214 -18.24 -47.37 25.36
C ARG A 214 -17.05 -48.27 25.73
N ALA A 215 -15.99 -47.73 26.30
CA ALA A 215 -14.85 -48.50 26.80
C ALA A 215 -15.25 -49.28 28.05
N ASN A 216 -15.92 -48.64 29.02
CA ASN A 216 -16.42 -49.27 30.23
C ASN A 216 -17.45 -50.37 29.92
N ALA A 217 -18.39 -50.14 29.00
CA ALA A 217 -19.34 -51.18 28.58
C ALA A 217 -18.65 -52.40 27.92
N ARG A 218 -17.57 -52.18 27.14
CA ARG A 218 -16.74 -53.26 26.61
C ARG A 218 -16.00 -54.01 27.72
N LEU A 219 -15.47 -53.28 28.71
CA LEU A 219 -14.82 -53.83 29.90
C LEU A 219 -15.77 -54.72 30.71
N THR A 220 -16.99 -54.24 30.99
CA THR A 220 -18.04 -55.00 31.72
C THR A 220 -18.45 -56.26 30.95
N ARG A 221 -18.60 -56.20 29.62
CA ARG A 221 -18.85 -57.41 28.80
C ARG A 221 -17.70 -58.41 28.88
N VAL A 222 -16.45 -57.95 28.85
CA VAL A 222 -15.27 -58.82 28.99
C VAL A 222 -15.21 -59.45 30.39
N PHE A 223 -15.52 -58.70 31.46
CA PHE A 223 -15.61 -59.25 32.82
C PHE A 223 -16.76 -60.25 32.98
N GLY A 224 -17.94 -59.98 32.41
CA GLY A 224 -19.07 -60.91 32.38
C GLY A 224 -18.69 -62.21 31.66
N ALA A 225 -18.12 -62.12 30.46
CA ALA A 225 -17.65 -63.28 29.69
C ALA A 225 -16.54 -64.05 30.43
N ALA A 226 -15.57 -63.36 31.04
CA ALA A 226 -14.51 -63.99 31.81
C ALA A 226 -15.05 -64.73 33.05
N SER A 227 -16.05 -64.15 33.73
CA SER A 227 -16.74 -64.76 34.87
C SER A 227 -17.55 -65.98 34.42
N SER A 228 -18.28 -65.89 33.31
CA SER A 228 -18.99 -67.03 32.72
C SER A 228 -18.05 -68.17 32.31
N VAL A 229 -16.93 -67.86 31.64
CA VAL A 229 -15.91 -68.86 31.26
C VAL A 229 -15.23 -69.47 32.50
N ARG A 230 -15.00 -68.68 33.56
CA ARG A 230 -14.49 -69.19 34.84
C ARG A 230 -15.48 -70.16 35.47
N SER A 231 -16.75 -69.77 35.58
CA SER A 231 -17.84 -70.59 36.13
C SER A 231 -18.06 -71.86 35.32
N GLN A 232 -18.04 -71.78 33.98
CA GLN A 232 -18.13 -72.95 33.09
C GLN A 232 -16.95 -73.90 33.31
N LYS A 233 -15.71 -73.41 33.29
CA LYS A 233 -14.51 -74.24 33.57
C LYS A 233 -14.50 -74.81 34.98
N GLU A 234 -15.21 -74.20 35.92
CA GLU A 234 -15.35 -74.74 37.26
C GLU A 234 -16.45 -75.81 37.33
N ALA A 235 -17.59 -75.61 36.67
CA ALA A 235 -18.62 -76.63 36.50
C ALA A 235 -18.10 -77.86 35.73
N GLU A 236 -17.32 -77.67 34.67
CA GLU A 236 -16.63 -78.75 33.94
C GLU A 236 -15.61 -79.47 34.83
N ARG A 237 -14.81 -78.75 35.63
CA ARG A 237 -13.90 -79.35 36.61
C ARG A 237 -14.64 -80.13 37.70
N ARG A 238 -15.79 -79.65 38.18
CA ARG A 238 -16.68 -80.38 39.12
C ARG A 238 -17.19 -81.65 38.45
N LYS A 239 -17.87 -81.56 37.29
CA LYS A 239 -18.33 -82.73 36.51
C LYS A 239 -17.22 -83.76 36.22
N MET A 240 -15.99 -83.31 35.92
CA MET A 240 -14.84 -84.20 35.72
C MET A 240 -14.32 -84.81 37.02
N LYS A 241 -14.35 -84.08 38.15
CA LYS A 241 -14.08 -84.61 39.49
C LYS A 241 -15.13 -85.64 39.88
N ASP A 242 -16.41 -85.35 39.66
CA ASP A 242 -17.53 -86.23 40.01
C ASP A 242 -17.48 -87.52 39.16
N ARG A 243 -17.21 -87.41 37.85
CA ARG A 243 -16.93 -88.57 36.98
C ARG A 243 -15.68 -89.36 37.40
N LEU A 244 -14.63 -88.69 37.89
CA LEU A 244 -13.45 -89.36 38.43
C LEU A 244 -13.75 -90.05 39.76
N GLU A 245 -14.57 -89.45 40.64
CA GLU A 245 -14.99 -90.04 41.90
C GLU A 245 -15.94 -91.21 41.66
N GLU A 246 -16.91 -91.11 40.75
CA GLU A 246 -17.71 -92.25 40.29
C GLU A 246 -16.85 -93.37 39.70
N ARG A 247 -15.84 -93.04 38.87
CA ARG A 247 -14.91 -94.03 38.33
C ARG A 247 -14.01 -94.62 39.41
N LEU A 248 -13.62 -93.85 40.42
CA LEU A 248 -12.88 -94.32 41.59
C LEU A 248 -13.75 -95.18 42.50
N GLN A 249 -15.03 -94.87 42.68
CA GLN A 249 -16.00 -95.67 43.42
C GLN A 249 -16.34 -96.96 42.66
N ARG A 250 -16.55 -96.90 41.34
CA ARG A 250 -16.69 -98.07 40.49
C ARG A 250 -15.41 -98.92 40.49
N ALA A 251 -14.23 -98.31 40.40
CA ALA A 251 -12.96 -99.00 40.53
C ALA A 251 -12.69 -99.52 41.95
N LYS A 252 -13.18 -98.87 43.01
CA LYS A 252 -13.15 -99.37 44.40
C LYS A 252 -14.12 -100.54 44.58
N LYS A 253 -15.32 -100.51 43.99
CA LYS A 253 -16.27 -101.64 43.96
C LYS A 253 -15.72 -102.82 43.16
N LEU A 254 -15.21 -102.59 41.95
CA LEU A 254 -14.52 -103.59 41.13
C LEU A 254 -13.25 -104.09 41.80
N LYS A 255 -12.44 -103.24 42.44
CA LYS A 255 -11.28 -103.66 43.25
C LYS A 255 -11.72 -104.42 44.49
N ALA A 256 -12.84 -104.11 45.13
CA ALA A 256 -13.38 -104.89 46.25
C ALA A 256 -14.00 -106.23 45.82
N GLN A 257 -14.44 -106.37 44.55
CA GLN A 257 -14.80 -107.65 43.94
C GLN A 257 -13.58 -108.43 43.45
N TYR A 258 -12.58 -107.74 42.89
CA TYR A 258 -11.35 -108.31 42.34
C TYR A 258 -10.39 -108.74 43.44
N MET A 259 -10.17 -107.94 44.50
CA MET A 259 -9.40 -108.34 45.68
C MET A 259 -10.12 -109.45 46.47
N ARG A 260 -11.45 -109.58 46.35
CA ARG A 260 -12.20 -110.77 46.78
C ARG A 260 -11.91 -112.02 45.92
N ARG A 261 -11.48 -111.85 44.67
CA ARG A 261 -11.15 -112.93 43.71
C ARG A 261 -9.65 -113.17 43.47
N ARG A 262 -8.79 -112.23 43.86
CA ARG A 262 -7.33 -112.21 43.61
C ARG A 262 -6.64 -111.45 44.73
N ARG A 263 -6.19 -112.19 45.74
CA ARG A 263 -4.99 -111.82 46.51
C ARG A 263 -3.79 -112.27 45.66
N GLY A 264 -2.81 -111.39 45.42
CA GLY A 264 -1.55 -111.79 44.75
C GLY A 264 -0.90 -110.74 43.86
N MET A 265 0.21 -110.19 44.37
CA MET A 265 1.35 -109.54 43.68
C MET A 265 1.26 -108.10 43.16
N ASP A 266 2.43 -107.46 43.17
CA ASP A 266 2.62 -106.05 43.50
C ASP A 266 3.57 -105.27 42.56
N SER A 267 3.40 -103.94 42.58
CA SER A 267 4.40 -102.85 42.51
C SER A 267 5.44 -102.71 41.37
N CYS A 268 5.48 -101.47 40.84
CA CYS A 268 6.69 -100.67 40.48
C CYS A 268 7.54 -101.10 39.26
N SER A 269 8.27 -100.22 38.55
CA SER A 269 8.36 -98.73 38.53
C SER A 269 9.07 -98.26 37.24
N SER A 270 9.01 -96.96 36.89
CA SER A 270 10.16 -96.16 36.35
C SER A 270 9.69 -94.84 35.71
N SER A 271 10.17 -93.70 36.23
CA SER A 271 9.64 -92.36 35.91
C SER A 271 10.44 -91.58 34.85
N ARG A 272 10.96 -92.27 33.80
CA ARG A 272 11.91 -91.66 32.83
C ARG A 272 11.29 -91.06 31.56
N SER A 273 9.96 -91.09 31.40
CA SER A 273 9.28 -90.72 30.13
C SER A 273 8.81 -89.24 30.03
N GLU A 274 8.69 -88.52 31.16
CA GLU A 274 7.86 -87.31 31.19
C GLU A 274 8.58 -86.00 30.77
N THR A 275 9.89 -85.87 31.01
CA THR A 275 10.71 -84.80 30.44
C THR A 275 10.84 -84.94 28.92
N MET A 276 10.96 -86.18 28.42
CA MET A 276 10.97 -86.44 26.98
C MET A 276 9.64 -86.02 26.33
N ARG A 277 8.49 -86.39 26.91
CA ARG A 277 7.18 -85.91 26.46
C ARG A 277 7.03 -84.39 26.49
N LYS A 278 7.54 -83.68 27.51
CA LYS A 278 7.47 -82.21 27.56
C LYS A 278 8.28 -81.55 26.43
N ASN A 279 9.49 -82.03 26.16
CA ASN A 279 10.30 -81.55 25.03
C ASN A 279 9.68 -81.90 23.66
N GLN A 280 9.11 -83.10 23.53
CA GLN A 280 8.40 -83.53 22.32
C GLN A 280 7.13 -82.69 22.07
N VAL A 281 6.34 -82.38 23.10
CA VAL A 281 5.18 -81.48 23.02
C VAL A 281 5.57 -80.05 22.68
N HIS A 282 6.72 -79.55 23.16
CA HIS A 282 7.25 -78.25 22.75
C HIS A 282 7.65 -78.25 21.27
N LEU A 283 8.37 -79.28 20.81
CA LEU A 283 8.74 -79.48 19.40
C LEU A 283 7.51 -79.60 18.49
N VAL A 284 6.48 -80.36 18.88
CA VAL A 284 5.22 -80.44 18.13
C VAL A 284 4.53 -79.08 18.08
N ARG A 285 4.50 -78.31 19.17
CA ARG A 285 3.96 -76.92 19.15
C ARG A 285 4.78 -75.99 18.25
N MET A 286 6.10 -76.14 18.22
CA MET A 286 6.99 -75.42 17.30
C MET A 286 6.72 -75.79 15.85
N LEU A 287 6.70 -77.09 15.52
CA LEU A 287 6.38 -77.61 14.19
C LEU A 287 5.00 -77.15 13.73
N VAL A 288 3.96 -77.23 14.56
CA VAL A 288 2.60 -76.74 14.26
C VAL A 288 2.55 -75.23 14.02
N ARG A 289 3.39 -74.42 14.70
CA ARG A 289 3.53 -72.98 14.41
C ARG A 289 4.28 -72.73 13.11
N CYS A 290 5.34 -73.50 12.84
CA CYS A 290 6.13 -73.42 11.60
C CYS A 290 5.30 -73.84 10.39
N TRP A 291 4.48 -74.89 10.53
CA TRP A 291 3.51 -75.35 9.55
C TRP A 291 2.42 -74.31 9.30
N ARG A 292 1.84 -73.71 10.35
CA ARG A 292 0.87 -72.60 10.18
C ARG A 292 1.48 -71.38 9.49
N ARG A 293 2.74 -71.03 9.76
CA ARG A 293 3.44 -69.98 8.99
C ARG A 293 3.68 -70.41 7.54
N PHE A 294 4.17 -71.62 7.30
CA PHE A 294 4.39 -72.16 5.95
C PHE A 294 3.09 -72.16 5.12
N ALA A 295 1.99 -72.66 5.68
CA ALA A 295 0.67 -72.64 5.07
C ALA A 295 0.14 -71.21 4.83
N LYS A 296 0.41 -70.26 5.72
CA LYS A 296 0.04 -68.85 5.53
C LYS A 296 0.81 -68.16 4.40
N TYR A 297 2.10 -68.44 4.27
CA TYR A 297 2.96 -67.76 3.29
C TYR A 297 3.07 -68.48 1.94
N LYS A 298 2.69 -69.77 1.84
CA LYS A 298 2.74 -70.64 0.64
C LYS A 298 4.10 -70.73 -0.11
N LYS A 299 5.17 -70.09 0.39
CA LYS A 299 6.51 -70.08 -0.21
C LYS A 299 7.47 -71.01 0.55
N SER A 300 8.22 -71.84 -0.18
CA SER A 300 9.29 -72.67 0.38
C SER A 300 10.55 -71.84 0.69
N THR A 301 11.53 -72.40 1.42
CA THR A 301 12.81 -71.70 1.64
C THR A 301 13.55 -71.45 0.33
N PHE A 302 13.46 -72.40 -0.61
CA PHE A 302 13.98 -72.26 -1.97
C PHE A 302 13.28 -71.13 -2.74
N VAL A 303 11.94 -71.05 -2.70
CA VAL A 303 11.19 -69.96 -3.35
C VAL A 303 11.53 -68.59 -2.75
N LEU A 304 11.79 -68.50 -1.44
CA LEU A 304 12.20 -67.26 -0.80
C LEU A 304 13.64 -66.86 -1.13
N ALA A 305 14.55 -67.84 -1.26
CA ALA A 305 15.93 -67.58 -1.69
C ALA A 305 15.99 -67.21 -3.19
N ARG A 306 15.17 -67.84 -4.03
CA ARG A 306 15.04 -67.48 -5.45
C ARG A 306 14.49 -66.06 -5.59
N ALA A 307 13.43 -65.72 -4.87
CA ALA A 307 12.88 -64.36 -4.86
C ALA A 307 13.87 -63.30 -4.33
N TYR A 308 14.80 -63.67 -3.45
CA TYR A 308 15.91 -62.79 -3.04
C TYR A 308 16.95 -62.64 -4.16
N HIS A 309 17.35 -63.75 -4.80
CA HIS A 309 18.31 -63.76 -5.89
C HIS A 309 17.81 -62.94 -7.11
N GLU A 310 16.51 -63.01 -7.40
CA GLU A 310 15.80 -62.19 -8.39
C GLU A 310 15.83 -60.68 -8.09
N LEU A 311 16.19 -60.23 -6.87
CA LEU A 311 16.34 -58.79 -6.57
C LEU A 311 17.64 -58.18 -7.13
N GLY A 312 18.60 -59.00 -7.58
CA GLY A 312 19.91 -58.52 -8.02
C GLY A 312 20.72 -57.86 -6.90
N ILE A 313 20.56 -58.31 -5.65
CA ILE A 313 21.32 -57.82 -4.48
C ILE A 313 22.38 -58.87 -4.13
N ASN A 314 23.48 -58.86 -4.88
CA ASN A 314 24.70 -59.62 -4.59
C ASN A 314 25.95 -58.73 -4.75
N GLU A 315 27.06 -59.15 -4.13
CA GLU A 315 28.35 -58.45 -4.14
C GLU A 315 28.73 -57.90 -5.53
N LYS A 316 28.78 -58.77 -6.55
CA LYS A 316 29.20 -58.43 -7.92
C LYS A 316 28.25 -57.48 -8.66
N SER A 317 26.96 -57.52 -8.33
CA SER A 317 25.95 -56.66 -8.97
C SER A 317 25.85 -55.24 -8.39
N ILE A 318 26.40 -55.01 -7.18
CA ILE A 318 26.28 -53.73 -6.48
C ILE A 318 27.55 -52.87 -6.63
N GLU A 319 28.70 -53.48 -6.96
CA GLU A 319 29.98 -52.76 -7.19
C GLU A 319 29.89 -51.61 -8.21
N SER A 320 28.96 -51.70 -9.18
CA SER A 320 28.75 -50.69 -10.22
C SER A 320 27.57 -49.73 -9.97
N VAL A 321 26.86 -49.82 -8.85
CA VAL A 321 25.64 -49.03 -8.59
C VAL A 321 25.94 -47.82 -7.70
N PRO A 322 25.64 -46.57 -8.13
CA PRO A 322 25.81 -45.37 -7.32
C PRO A 322 25.02 -45.39 -5.99
N PHE A 323 25.55 -44.70 -4.97
CA PHE A 323 25.01 -44.72 -3.62
C PHE A 323 23.52 -44.34 -3.55
N GLU A 324 23.08 -43.24 -4.18
CA GLU A 324 21.67 -42.83 -4.11
C GLU A 324 20.74 -43.83 -4.79
N GLN A 325 21.13 -44.35 -5.96
CA GLN A 325 20.34 -45.34 -6.69
C GLN A 325 20.18 -46.65 -5.89
N PHE A 326 21.25 -47.08 -5.23
CA PHE A 326 21.22 -48.25 -4.35
C PHE A 326 20.37 -48.00 -3.10
N ALA A 327 20.48 -46.82 -2.48
CA ALA A 327 19.66 -46.42 -1.33
C ALA A 327 18.15 -46.36 -1.67
N ILE A 328 17.78 -45.93 -2.88
CA ILE A 328 16.40 -45.96 -3.39
C ILE A 328 15.92 -47.41 -3.55
N GLN A 329 16.71 -48.27 -4.20
CA GLN A 329 16.39 -49.69 -4.38
C GLN A 329 16.15 -50.39 -3.03
N MET A 330 16.99 -50.14 -2.03
CA MET A 330 16.87 -50.75 -0.70
C MET A 330 15.71 -50.21 0.15
N ASN A 331 15.30 -48.97 -0.07
CA ASN A 331 14.11 -48.39 0.58
C ASN A 331 12.79 -48.89 -0.04
N SER A 332 12.83 -49.56 -1.20
CA SER A 332 11.67 -50.15 -1.83
C SER A 332 10.95 -51.14 -0.90
N VAL A 333 9.63 -50.98 -0.82
CA VAL A 333 8.76 -51.81 0.02
C VAL A 333 8.82 -53.29 -0.41
N SER A 334 8.97 -53.58 -1.71
CA SER A 334 9.08 -54.95 -2.23
C SER A 334 10.38 -55.62 -1.78
N VAL A 335 11.52 -54.93 -1.90
CA VAL A 335 12.84 -55.40 -1.45
C VAL A 335 12.81 -55.70 0.05
N ILE A 336 12.36 -54.76 0.88
CA ILE A 336 12.26 -54.94 2.33
C ILE A 336 11.36 -56.12 2.70
N GLN A 337 10.23 -56.33 1.99
CA GLN A 337 9.33 -57.45 2.24
C GLN A 337 9.93 -58.80 1.84
N THR A 338 10.57 -58.90 0.68
CA THR A 338 11.20 -60.14 0.19
C THR A 338 12.37 -60.56 1.07
N VAL A 339 13.28 -59.63 1.39
CA VAL A 339 14.40 -59.85 2.31
C VAL A 339 13.90 -60.28 3.69
N LYS A 340 12.90 -59.57 4.23
CA LYS A 340 12.29 -59.93 5.52
C LYS A 340 11.67 -61.33 5.51
N ALA A 341 11.01 -61.73 4.42
CA ALA A 341 10.39 -63.05 4.34
C ALA A 341 11.44 -64.19 4.35
N LEU A 342 12.58 -64.00 3.67
CA LEU A 342 13.71 -64.93 3.74
C LEU A 342 14.34 -64.95 5.13
N LEU A 343 14.65 -63.79 5.72
CA LEU A 343 15.22 -63.68 7.06
C LEU A 343 14.32 -64.26 8.16
N ASP A 344 13.00 -63.98 8.14
CA ASP A 344 12.02 -64.59 9.04
C ASP A 344 11.99 -66.13 8.90
N ARG A 345 12.28 -66.67 7.70
CA ARG A 345 12.38 -68.11 7.45
C ARG A 345 13.70 -68.70 7.96
N LEU A 346 14.79 -67.94 7.91
CA LEU A 346 16.09 -68.33 8.49
C LEU A 346 16.03 -68.32 10.03
N GLU A 347 15.40 -67.33 10.68
CA GLU A 347 15.17 -67.32 12.14
C GLU A 347 14.40 -68.59 12.58
N ILE A 348 13.36 -68.97 11.82
CA ILE A 348 12.60 -70.20 12.08
C ILE A 348 13.50 -71.44 11.94
N ARG A 349 14.37 -71.52 10.91
CA ARG A 349 15.26 -72.66 10.73
C ARG A 349 16.33 -72.75 11.84
N LEU A 350 16.89 -71.62 12.27
CA LEU A 350 17.85 -71.58 13.38
C LEU A 350 17.21 -72.08 14.67
N THR A 351 16.02 -71.57 15.02
CA THR A 351 15.29 -71.99 16.24
C THR A 351 14.85 -73.46 16.21
N LEU A 352 14.66 -74.07 15.03
CA LEU A 352 14.42 -75.51 14.88
C LEU A 352 15.70 -76.35 14.95
N SER A 353 16.87 -75.77 14.67
CA SER A 353 18.15 -76.50 14.58
C SER A 353 18.59 -77.14 15.91
N LYS A 354 18.17 -76.58 17.05
CA LYS A 354 18.77 -76.87 18.37
C LYS A 354 20.30 -76.71 18.34
N ALA A 355 20.80 -75.59 17.82
CA ALA A 355 22.17 -75.18 18.10
C ALA A 355 22.23 -74.76 19.58
N SER A 356 23.16 -75.33 20.36
CA SER A 356 23.12 -75.24 21.83
C SER A 356 23.47 -73.85 22.40
N ASN A 357 24.04 -72.95 21.60
CA ASN A 357 24.52 -71.63 22.03
C ASN A 357 24.03 -70.49 21.09
N VAL A 358 22.71 -70.26 20.97
CA VAL A 358 22.19 -69.10 20.22
C VAL A 358 22.28 -67.84 21.08
N GLU A 359 23.15 -66.90 20.69
CA GLU A 359 23.46 -65.68 21.45
C GLU A 359 22.28 -64.71 21.61
N ASN A 360 22.23 -64.04 22.76
CA ASN A 360 21.08 -63.23 23.20
C ASN A 360 21.19 -61.74 22.80
N ILE A 361 21.08 -61.47 21.50
CA ILE A 361 21.14 -60.11 20.91
C ILE A 361 19.95 -59.18 21.25
N ASN A 362 19.04 -59.56 22.15
CA ASN A 362 17.86 -58.76 22.50
C ASN A 362 18.19 -57.41 23.16
N HIS A 363 19.42 -57.25 23.67
CA HIS A 363 19.89 -56.00 24.27
C HIS A 363 20.29 -55.00 23.16
N LEU A 364 21.13 -55.41 22.21
CA LEU A 364 21.50 -54.65 21.00
C LEU A 364 20.27 -54.14 20.23
N LEU A 365 19.30 -55.03 19.97
CA LEU A 365 18.07 -54.70 19.24
C LEU A 365 17.19 -53.65 19.95
N LYS A 366 17.26 -53.53 21.29
CA LYS A 366 16.54 -52.49 22.05
C LYS A 366 17.19 -51.11 21.97
N HIS A 367 18.51 -51.03 21.74
CA HIS A 367 19.18 -49.74 21.52
C HIS A 367 18.78 -49.12 20.18
N ILE A 368 18.66 -49.92 19.12
CA ILE A 368 18.27 -49.43 17.79
C ILE A 368 16.76 -49.13 17.71
N PHE A 369 15.93 -49.91 18.41
CA PHE A 369 14.47 -49.74 18.45
C PHE A 369 14.00 -49.46 19.89
N PRO A 370 14.27 -48.27 20.44
CA PRO A 370 13.86 -47.94 21.80
C PRO A 370 12.33 -47.98 21.92
N PRO A 371 11.78 -48.55 23.02
CA PRO A 371 10.35 -48.52 23.26
C PRO A 371 9.90 -47.07 23.47
N VAL A 372 8.91 -46.63 22.69
CA VAL A 372 8.37 -45.25 22.69
C VAL A 372 8.09 -44.77 24.12
N ARG A 373 8.98 -43.93 24.65
CA ARG A 373 8.79 -43.24 25.94
C ARG A 373 7.80 -42.10 25.71
N ARG A 374 6.64 -42.16 26.36
CA ARG A 374 5.76 -40.98 26.47
C ARG A 374 6.48 -39.93 27.31
N GLY A 375 6.90 -38.83 26.69
CA GLY A 375 7.52 -37.71 27.40
C GLY A 375 6.56 -37.13 28.43
N LYS A 376 7.08 -36.77 29.60
CA LYS A 376 6.37 -35.99 30.61
C LYS A 376 6.64 -34.50 30.35
N SER A 377 5.60 -33.70 30.21
CA SER A 377 5.67 -32.24 30.37
C SER A 377 4.59 -31.83 31.38
N PRO A 378 4.86 -30.91 32.34
CA PRO A 378 3.95 -30.63 33.45
C PRO A 378 3.02 -29.44 33.18
N SER A 379 1.73 -29.70 32.99
CA SER A 379 0.65 -28.73 33.26
C SER A 379 -0.67 -29.48 33.60
N PRO A 380 -1.60 -28.87 34.37
CA PRO A 380 -2.38 -29.66 35.34
C PRO A 380 -3.84 -29.98 34.94
N MET A 381 -4.43 -30.89 35.72
CA MET A 381 -5.87 -31.20 35.84
C MET A 381 -6.58 -31.91 34.65
N SER A 382 -6.59 -33.24 34.70
CA SER A 382 -7.85 -33.98 34.78
C SER A 382 -7.67 -35.32 35.51
N LYS A 383 -8.51 -35.59 36.52
CA LYS A 383 -8.48 -36.81 37.34
C LYS A 383 -9.45 -37.87 36.78
N GLY A 384 -9.06 -39.13 36.86
CA GLY A 384 -9.88 -40.31 36.51
C GLY A 384 -9.25 -41.12 35.37
N GLU A 385 -8.87 -42.39 35.53
CA GLU A 385 -9.30 -43.36 36.54
C GLU A 385 -8.23 -44.46 36.71
N GLN A 386 -7.79 -44.73 37.95
CA GLN A 386 -7.01 -45.91 38.31
C GLN A 386 -7.94 -46.97 38.90
N ASN A 387 -7.65 -48.26 38.65
CA ASN A 387 -7.52 -49.33 39.66
C ASN A 387 -7.46 -50.70 38.94
N SER A 388 -6.35 -51.45 38.91
CA SER A 388 -5.65 -52.22 39.98
C SER A 388 -6.16 -53.70 40.06
N PRO A 389 -5.58 -54.64 40.83
CA PRO A 389 -4.63 -55.61 40.24
C PRO A 389 -4.94 -57.09 40.56
N ASN A 390 -4.49 -58.05 39.71
CA ASN A 390 -4.00 -59.38 40.14
C ASN A 390 -3.60 -60.37 38.99
N SER A 391 -2.85 -61.42 39.38
CA SER A 391 -2.53 -62.68 38.66
C SER A 391 -1.49 -62.71 37.51
N LYS A 392 -0.22 -62.88 37.92
CA LYS A 392 0.80 -63.86 37.45
C LYS A 392 0.95 -64.16 35.94
N MET A 393 2.15 -63.87 35.42
CA MET A 393 2.81 -64.47 34.24
C MET A 393 2.25 -64.17 32.83
N GLY A 394 1.85 -62.92 32.59
CA GLY A 394 1.71 -62.37 31.24
C GLY A 394 2.93 -61.56 30.81
N TYR A 395 3.82 -62.11 29.98
CA TYR A 395 4.86 -61.31 29.30
C TYR A 395 4.20 -60.17 28.55
N GLN A 396 4.59 -58.93 28.87
CA GLN A 396 4.13 -57.75 28.13
C GLN A 396 4.32 -57.98 26.63
N LYS A 397 3.26 -57.72 25.86
CA LYS A 397 3.19 -57.98 24.42
C LYS A 397 3.97 -56.93 23.63
N LEU A 398 5.24 -56.74 23.98
CA LEU A 398 6.25 -56.14 23.12
C LEU A 398 6.15 -56.82 21.75
N LYS A 399 5.99 -56.03 20.69
CA LYS A 399 6.09 -56.54 19.31
C LYS A 399 7.47 -57.21 19.21
N LYS A 400 7.51 -58.55 19.14
CA LYS A 400 8.78 -59.31 19.14
C LYS A 400 9.65 -58.75 18.02
N ILE A 401 10.78 -58.14 18.38
CA ILE A 401 11.77 -57.69 17.40
C ILE A 401 12.31 -58.94 16.71
N ALA A 402 12.35 -58.94 15.38
CA ALA A 402 12.91 -60.06 14.61
C ALA A 402 14.42 -60.16 14.88
N ARG A 403 14.99 -61.38 14.87
CA ARG A 403 16.43 -61.59 15.10
C ARG A 403 17.26 -60.84 14.05
N TYR A 404 16.77 -60.80 12.81
CA TYR A 404 17.40 -60.14 11.67
C TYR A 404 16.47 -59.05 11.10
N PRO A 405 16.52 -57.79 11.58
CA PRO A 405 15.72 -56.71 11.02
C PRO A 405 16.20 -56.37 9.61
N ALA A 406 15.36 -56.60 8.60
CA ALA A 406 15.72 -56.50 7.19
C ALA A 406 16.42 -55.19 6.77
N ARG A 407 16.04 -54.03 7.35
CA ARG A 407 16.73 -52.76 7.09
C ARG A 407 18.19 -52.75 7.56
N ILE A 408 18.46 -53.27 8.76
CA ILE A 408 19.83 -53.35 9.31
C ILE A 408 20.66 -54.34 8.50
N PHE A 409 20.10 -55.49 8.14
CA PHE A 409 20.75 -56.46 7.25
C PHE A 409 21.11 -55.85 5.90
N LEU A 410 20.18 -55.12 5.29
CA LEU A 410 20.41 -54.42 4.02
C LEU A 410 21.54 -53.38 4.14
N CYS A 411 21.62 -52.61 5.24
CA CYS A 411 22.71 -51.65 5.47
C CYS A 411 24.12 -52.26 5.41
N ALA A 412 24.31 -53.57 5.61
CA ALA A 412 25.62 -54.21 5.45
C ALA A 412 26.16 -54.03 4.02
N TYR A 413 25.31 -54.15 2.99
CA TYR A 413 25.71 -53.96 1.60
C TYR A 413 26.09 -52.49 1.31
N MET A 414 25.40 -51.52 1.91
CA MET A 414 25.78 -50.11 1.81
C MET A 414 27.15 -49.84 2.45
N ILE A 415 27.34 -50.33 3.68
CA ILE A 415 28.59 -50.18 4.44
C ILE A 415 29.79 -50.77 3.69
N LYS A 416 29.60 -51.93 3.04
CA LYS A 416 30.64 -52.58 2.24
C LYS A 416 30.99 -51.77 0.98
N GLN A 417 29.99 -51.38 0.19
CA GLN A 417 30.21 -50.85 -1.17
C GLN A 417 30.43 -49.32 -1.20
N HIS A 418 29.85 -48.58 -0.26
CA HIS A 418 29.91 -47.10 -0.22
C HIS A 418 30.34 -46.55 1.16
N PRO A 419 31.46 -47.01 1.75
CA PRO A 419 31.87 -46.57 3.10
C PRO A 419 32.09 -45.05 3.18
N GLY A 420 32.59 -44.42 2.10
CA GLY A 420 32.83 -42.97 2.03
C GLY A 420 31.57 -42.10 2.03
N ALA A 421 30.40 -42.65 1.67
CA ALA A 421 29.11 -41.94 1.70
C ALA A 421 28.39 -42.07 3.05
N ILE A 422 28.85 -42.97 3.93
CA ILE A 422 28.18 -43.36 5.18
C ILE A 422 28.97 -42.87 6.39
N PHE A 423 30.31 -42.88 6.30
CA PHE A 423 31.19 -42.50 7.39
C PHE A 423 31.74 -41.09 7.18
N ARG A 424 31.57 -40.23 8.20
CA ARG A 424 32.12 -38.86 8.22
C ARG A 424 33.66 -38.82 8.32
N GLY A 425 34.28 -39.95 8.65
CA GLY A 425 35.72 -40.14 8.78
C GLY A 425 36.06 -41.62 8.92
N ARG A 426 37.32 -42.00 8.70
CA ARG A 426 37.78 -43.40 8.73
C ARG A 426 38.49 -43.70 10.06
N GLY A 427 37.73 -44.10 11.08
CA GLY A 427 38.25 -44.58 12.36
C GLY A 427 38.25 -46.11 12.50
N GLU A 428 38.76 -46.59 13.63
CA GLU A 428 38.85 -48.04 13.94
C GLU A 428 37.48 -48.73 13.96
N HIS A 429 36.46 -48.04 14.47
CA HIS A 429 35.09 -48.55 14.58
C HIS A 429 34.45 -48.70 13.20
N GLU A 430 34.70 -47.76 12.30
CA GLU A 430 34.22 -47.78 10.91
C GLU A 430 34.90 -48.89 10.12
N ILE A 431 36.22 -49.10 10.30
CA ILE A 431 36.96 -50.20 9.67
C ILE A 431 36.41 -51.56 10.13
N ALA A 432 36.29 -51.78 11.46
CA ALA A 432 35.75 -53.03 12.00
C ALA A 432 34.28 -53.28 11.58
N LEU A 433 33.49 -52.22 11.36
CA LEU A 433 32.13 -52.33 10.83
C LEU A 433 32.11 -52.73 9.34
N VAL A 434 33.05 -52.26 8.52
CA VAL A 434 33.22 -52.71 7.12
C VAL A 434 33.65 -54.17 7.05
N GLU A 435 34.60 -54.59 7.89
CA GLU A 435 35.07 -55.98 7.95
C GLU A 435 33.94 -56.94 8.38
N SER A 436 33.20 -56.60 9.43
CA SER A 436 32.07 -57.41 9.92
C SER A 436 30.89 -57.44 8.93
N ALA A 437 30.61 -56.33 8.24
CA ALA A 437 29.62 -56.30 7.14
C ALA A 437 30.05 -57.21 5.97
N THR A 438 31.34 -57.19 5.61
CA THR A 438 31.92 -58.03 4.55
C THR A 438 31.82 -59.52 4.90
N CYS A 439 32.11 -59.87 6.16
CA CYS A 439 31.96 -61.24 6.66
C CYS A 439 30.49 -61.71 6.66
N LEU A 440 29.55 -60.86 7.10
CA LEU A 440 28.12 -61.13 7.07
C LEU A 440 27.59 -61.40 5.66
N ILE A 441 27.95 -60.55 4.69
CA ILE A 441 27.54 -60.71 3.29
C ILE A 441 28.08 -62.04 2.74
N ARG A 442 29.37 -62.32 2.94
CA ARG A 442 29.99 -63.58 2.49
C ARG A 442 29.29 -64.82 3.02
N GLU A 443 29.07 -64.92 4.33
CA GLU A 443 28.41 -66.10 4.93
C GLU A 443 26.90 -66.16 4.59
N PHE A 444 26.25 -65.03 4.31
CA PHE A 444 24.88 -65.00 3.81
C PHE A 444 24.75 -65.44 2.34
N GLU A 445 25.62 -64.97 1.45
CA GLU A 445 25.61 -65.35 0.03
C GLU A 445 25.94 -66.84 -0.13
N LEU A 446 26.91 -67.36 0.64
CA LEU A 446 27.15 -68.80 0.75
C LEU A 446 25.92 -69.56 1.26
N LEU A 447 25.16 -69.02 2.22
CA LEU A 447 23.92 -69.62 2.70
C LEU A 447 22.82 -69.64 1.62
N VAL A 448 22.67 -68.56 0.85
CA VAL A 448 21.74 -68.49 -0.30
C VAL A 448 22.16 -69.48 -1.39
N LYS A 449 23.46 -69.57 -1.72
CA LYS A 449 24.00 -70.54 -2.68
C LYS A 449 23.69 -71.98 -2.26
N VAL A 450 23.94 -72.35 -1.00
CA VAL A 450 23.60 -73.68 -0.45
C VAL A 450 22.09 -73.96 -0.45
N ILE A 451 21.22 -72.94 -0.42
CA ILE A 451 19.77 -73.11 -0.56
C ILE A 451 19.35 -73.32 -2.02
N LEU A 452 20.00 -72.65 -2.98
CA LEU A 452 19.62 -72.65 -4.41
C LEU A 452 20.23 -73.83 -5.19
N GLU A 453 21.51 -74.10 -4.99
CA GLU A 453 22.29 -75.08 -5.76
C GLU A 453 22.58 -76.37 -4.98
N GLY A 454 22.34 -76.35 -3.66
CA GLY A 454 22.70 -77.45 -2.75
C GLY A 454 24.14 -77.34 -2.21
N PRO A 455 24.58 -78.29 -1.37
CA PRO A 455 25.88 -78.24 -0.69
C PRO A 455 27.08 -78.70 -1.55
N GLU A 456 26.87 -79.04 -2.82
CA GLU A 456 27.88 -79.73 -3.67
C GLU A 456 28.49 -78.83 -4.76
N SER A 457 27.99 -77.60 -4.98
CA SER A 457 28.36 -76.72 -6.10
C SER A 457 29.39 -75.62 -5.78
N THR A 458 30.04 -75.65 -4.62
CA THR A 458 31.06 -74.65 -4.23
C THR A 458 32.42 -74.92 -4.86
N LEU A 459 32.49 -74.92 -6.20
CA LEU A 459 33.69 -74.99 -7.03
C LEU A 459 33.54 -74.10 -8.28
N PRO A 460 34.14 -72.90 -8.27
CA PRO A 460 34.75 -72.35 -9.50
C PRO A 460 36.23 -71.99 -9.26
N GLY A 461 37.05 -72.21 -10.29
CA GLY A 461 38.51 -72.28 -10.19
C GLY A 461 39.27 -71.02 -9.72
N ASN A 462 40.51 -71.28 -9.30
CA ASN A 462 41.63 -70.36 -9.10
C ASN A 462 41.42 -69.18 -8.12
N VAL A 463 41.87 -69.34 -6.87
CA VAL A 463 43.22 -69.00 -6.36
C VAL A 463 43.33 -69.59 -4.92
N SER A 464 44.55 -69.75 -4.40
CA SER A 464 44.92 -70.71 -3.34
C SER A 464 44.72 -70.29 -1.87
N PHE A 465 44.79 -71.32 -1.01
CA PHE A 465 45.04 -71.36 0.45
C PHE A 465 43.87 -71.62 1.44
N VAL A 466 44.03 -72.74 2.18
CA VAL A 466 43.37 -73.20 3.42
C VAL A 466 41.88 -73.58 3.37
N ALA A 467 41.65 -74.80 2.85
CA ALA A 467 40.71 -75.81 3.36
C ALA A 467 39.34 -75.36 3.94
N GLN A 468 38.30 -75.35 3.10
CA GLN A 468 36.90 -75.39 3.56
C GLN A 468 36.17 -76.62 2.97
N ARG A 469 35.89 -77.60 3.84
CA ARG A 469 35.01 -78.76 3.54
C ARG A 469 33.61 -78.28 3.14
N PRO A 470 32.84 -79.04 2.34
CA PRO A 470 31.46 -78.69 1.99
C PRO A 470 30.61 -78.44 3.23
N LYS A 471 30.29 -77.16 3.48
CA LYS A 471 29.55 -76.72 4.66
C LYS A 471 28.08 -77.14 4.50
N LYS A 472 27.60 -78.03 5.36
CA LYS A 472 26.18 -78.41 5.43
C LYS A 472 25.33 -77.16 5.70
N PHE A 473 24.10 -77.11 5.19
CA PHE A 473 23.16 -75.98 5.42
C PHE A 473 23.11 -75.52 6.88
N ARG A 474 23.16 -76.46 7.84
CA ARG A 474 23.19 -76.17 9.27
C ARG A 474 24.43 -75.38 9.70
N SER A 475 25.63 -75.84 9.36
CA SER A 475 26.87 -75.15 9.71
C SER A 475 26.99 -73.80 9.00
N GLN A 476 26.44 -73.67 7.79
CA GLN A 476 26.40 -72.40 7.08
C GLN A 476 25.41 -71.41 7.74
N LEU A 477 24.27 -71.89 8.24
CA LEU A 477 23.32 -71.07 9.00
C LEU A 477 23.87 -70.63 10.36
N GLU A 478 24.64 -71.50 11.03
CA GLU A 478 25.32 -71.20 12.29
C GLU A 478 26.48 -70.18 12.07
N ALA A 479 27.21 -70.26 10.95
CA ALA A 479 28.22 -69.27 10.56
C ALA A 479 27.62 -67.90 10.21
N PHE A 480 26.53 -67.87 9.42
CA PHE A 480 25.76 -66.66 9.14
C PHE A 480 25.25 -65.98 10.43
N ASP A 481 24.71 -66.76 11.38
CA ASP A 481 24.19 -66.21 12.64
C ASP A 481 25.30 -65.58 13.50
N LYS A 482 26.49 -66.18 13.51
CA LYS A 482 27.66 -65.62 14.20
C LYS A 482 28.15 -64.32 13.54
N ALA A 483 28.28 -64.31 12.21
CA ALA A 483 28.65 -63.10 11.46
C ALA A 483 27.63 -61.97 11.64
N TRP A 484 26.34 -62.31 11.74
CA TRP A 484 25.27 -61.36 12.07
C TRP A 484 25.42 -60.75 13.46
N CYS A 485 25.75 -61.54 14.49
CA CYS A 485 25.99 -61.00 15.83
C CYS A 485 27.12 -59.97 15.84
N SER A 486 28.28 -60.31 15.26
CA SER A 486 29.43 -59.38 15.19
C SER A 486 29.14 -58.11 14.40
N TYR A 487 28.44 -58.21 13.26
CA TYR A 487 27.99 -57.03 12.51
C TYR A 487 27.02 -56.15 13.31
N LEU A 488 26.04 -56.77 14.01
CA LEU A 488 25.06 -56.03 14.80
C LEU A 488 25.70 -55.31 15.98
N GLU A 489 26.73 -55.89 16.62
CA GLU A 489 27.52 -55.26 17.67
C GLU A 489 28.23 -54.00 17.14
N GLY A 490 29.01 -54.12 16.06
CA GLY A 490 29.68 -52.99 15.41
C GLY A 490 28.69 -51.90 14.97
N PHE A 491 27.56 -52.28 14.37
CA PHE A 491 26.53 -51.36 13.91
C PHE A 491 25.87 -50.58 15.06
N VAL A 492 25.65 -51.22 16.22
CA VAL A 492 25.15 -50.53 17.42
C VAL A 492 26.16 -49.53 17.96
N VAL A 493 27.44 -49.91 18.05
CA VAL A 493 28.51 -49.03 18.56
C VAL A 493 28.67 -47.80 17.67
N TRP A 494 28.80 -47.99 16.36
CA TRP A 494 28.87 -46.91 15.38
C TRP A 494 27.67 -45.97 15.50
N LYS A 495 26.45 -46.50 15.50
CA LYS A 495 25.22 -45.69 15.53
C LYS A 495 25.04 -44.90 16.83
N ILE A 496 25.57 -45.38 17.96
CA ILE A 496 25.59 -44.63 19.22
C ILE A 496 26.61 -43.48 19.16
N ASN A 497 27.74 -43.66 18.48
CA ASN A 497 28.76 -42.62 18.34
C ASN A 497 28.35 -41.55 17.31
N ASP A 498 27.77 -41.92 16.17
CA ASP A 498 27.23 -40.98 15.17
C ASP A 498 26.14 -40.08 15.76
N ALA A 499 25.21 -40.63 16.55
CA ALA A 499 24.19 -39.83 17.25
C ALA A 499 24.81 -38.79 18.20
N LYS A 500 25.85 -39.15 18.96
CA LYS A 500 26.57 -38.22 19.85
C LYS A 500 27.36 -37.15 19.09
N LEU A 501 27.81 -37.43 17.87
CA LEU A 501 28.48 -36.44 17.03
C LEU A 501 27.45 -35.45 16.45
N LEU A 502 26.32 -35.95 15.96
CA LEU A 502 25.20 -35.11 15.50
C LEU A 502 24.67 -34.17 16.61
N GLU A 503 24.52 -34.66 17.84
CA GLU A 503 24.14 -33.84 19.00
C GLU A 503 25.15 -32.69 19.26
N LYS A 504 26.45 -32.91 19.04
CA LYS A 504 27.49 -31.87 19.20
C LYS A 504 27.47 -30.84 18.08
N ASP A 505 27.21 -31.24 16.85
CA ASP A 505 27.15 -30.31 15.71
C ASP A 505 25.90 -29.41 15.79
N LEU A 506 24.78 -29.97 16.24
CA LEU A 506 23.55 -29.21 16.53
C LEU A 506 23.76 -28.20 17.67
N ALA A 507 24.49 -28.58 18.73
CA ALA A 507 24.81 -27.65 19.81
C ALA A 507 25.67 -26.46 19.31
N ARG A 508 26.71 -26.71 18.51
CA ARG A 508 27.58 -25.65 17.96
C ARG A 508 26.85 -24.68 17.03
N THR A 509 25.97 -25.20 16.17
CA THR A 509 25.19 -24.34 15.26
C THR A 509 24.22 -23.44 16.04
N GLN A 510 23.57 -23.98 17.08
CA GLN A 510 22.69 -23.20 17.95
C GLN A 510 23.44 -22.16 18.82
N GLU A 511 24.64 -22.48 19.30
CA GLU A 511 25.50 -21.52 20.01
C GLU A 511 26.04 -20.42 19.08
N SER A 512 26.30 -20.73 17.80
CA SER A 512 26.80 -19.72 16.85
C SER A 512 25.73 -18.67 16.55
N GLU A 513 24.51 -19.08 16.20
CA GLU A 513 23.41 -18.14 15.89
C GLU A 513 23.02 -17.28 17.11
N LEU A 514 23.00 -17.86 18.32
CA LEU A 514 22.73 -17.09 19.54
C LEU A 514 23.88 -16.14 19.92
N SER A 515 25.10 -16.37 19.43
CA SER A 515 26.24 -15.51 19.73
C SER A 515 26.44 -14.37 18.72
N GLU A 516 25.96 -14.50 17.47
CA GLU A 516 25.97 -13.39 16.50
C GLU A 516 24.94 -12.31 16.84
N VAL A 517 23.77 -12.71 17.36
CA VAL A 517 22.70 -11.77 17.77
C VAL A 517 23.05 -10.97 19.04
N SER A 518 24.10 -11.34 19.79
CA SER A 518 24.46 -10.74 21.08
C SER A 518 25.87 -10.12 21.17
N LYS A 519 26.60 -9.96 20.05
CA LYS A 519 28.01 -9.49 20.02
C LYS A 519 28.26 -8.19 19.23
N HIS A 520 27.40 -7.19 19.40
CA HIS A 520 27.70 -5.81 18.97
C HIS A 520 27.61 -4.78 20.11
N THR A 521 28.09 -5.17 21.30
CA THR A 521 28.37 -4.24 22.41
C THR A 521 29.52 -4.77 23.28
N SER A 522 30.37 -3.86 23.79
CA SER A 522 31.56 -4.06 24.64
C SER A 522 32.86 -4.56 23.98
N SER A 523 33.94 -3.80 24.19
CA SER A 523 35.34 -4.08 23.81
C SER A 523 36.03 -4.99 24.84
N PRO A 524 37.16 -5.67 24.51
CA PRO A 524 38.46 -5.08 24.95
C PRO A 524 39.76 -5.47 24.18
N LYS A 525 40.69 -4.50 24.17
CA LYS A 525 42.17 -4.59 24.33
C LYS A 525 43.10 -5.42 23.39
N ILE A 526 43.98 -4.66 22.72
CA ILE A 526 45.45 -4.80 22.57
C ILE A 526 46.01 -5.94 21.69
N ILE A 527 46.63 -5.56 20.56
CA ILE A 527 48.08 -5.70 20.25
C ILE A 527 48.42 -4.71 19.11
N ASP A 528 49.64 -4.15 19.12
CA ASP A 528 50.12 -3.08 18.24
C ASP A 528 50.18 -3.39 16.74
N SER A 529 49.94 -2.38 15.87
CA SER A 529 51.06 -1.64 15.23
C SER A 529 50.62 -0.67 14.10
N GLY A 530 51.09 0.59 14.18
CA GLY A 530 51.62 1.31 13.01
C GLY A 530 50.71 2.17 12.11
N LEU A 531 50.67 3.48 12.44
CA LEU A 531 51.03 4.61 11.54
C LEU A 531 49.95 5.36 10.69
N ASN A 532 49.62 6.56 11.19
CA ASN A 532 49.40 7.86 10.51
C ASN A 532 48.19 8.17 9.60
N GLN A 533 47.24 8.91 10.19
CA GLN A 533 46.75 10.24 9.77
C GLN A 533 46.84 10.67 8.28
N LYS A 534 45.68 10.95 7.66
CA LYS A 534 45.21 12.35 7.47
C LYS A 534 43.75 12.50 6.99
N THR A 535 43.09 13.48 7.60
CA THR A 535 41.73 14.00 7.38
C THR A 535 41.39 14.45 5.94
N VAL A 536 40.15 14.21 5.51
CA VAL A 536 39.39 15.09 4.60
C VAL A 536 37.97 15.29 5.15
N LYS A 537 37.42 16.50 4.99
CA LYS A 537 36.16 16.98 5.60
C LYS A 537 34.95 16.58 4.75
N ALA A 538 33.83 16.27 5.39
CA ALA A 538 32.51 16.18 4.74
C ALA A 538 31.72 17.48 4.96
N SER A 539 31.23 18.09 3.88
CA SER A 539 30.37 19.27 3.89
C SER A 539 28.92 18.90 3.60
N SER A 540 27.99 19.33 4.44
CA SER A 540 26.54 19.13 4.27
C SER A 540 25.96 20.04 3.18
N PRO A 541 25.05 19.56 2.32
CA PRO A 541 24.35 20.41 1.35
C PRO A 541 23.13 21.10 2.01
N THR A 542 23.11 22.43 1.97
CA THR A 542 21.95 23.25 2.37
C THR A 542 21.14 23.60 1.13
N ASN A 543 19.93 23.04 0.99
CA ASN A 543 18.98 23.47 -0.03
C ASN A 543 18.21 24.69 0.48
N ARG A 544 18.45 25.86 -0.13
CA ARG A 544 17.68 27.09 0.10
C ARG A 544 17.04 27.52 -1.21
N ALA A 545 15.71 27.62 -1.23
CA ALA A 545 14.95 27.92 -2.44
C ALA A 545 15.14 29.37 -2.92
N LEU A 546 15.20 29.55 -4.24
CA LEU A 546 15.17 30.85 -4.92
C LEU A 546 13.77 31.06 -5.54
N PHE A 547 13.04 32.06 -5.06
CA PHE A 547 11.87 32.62 -5.74
C PHE A 547 11.80 34.13 -5.51
N SER A 548 12.36 34.93 -6.44
CA SER A 548 12.10 36.37 -6.52
C SER A 548 12.46 36.94 -7.92
N GLU A 549 11.56 36.76 -8.87
CA GLU A 549 11.43 37.47 -10.15
C GLU A 549 9.91 37.49 -10.45
N THR A 550 9.24 38.55 -10.94
CA THR A 550 9.61 39.91 -11.39
C THR A 550 8.44 40.87 -11.11
N ASP A 551 8.71 42.19 -11.06
CA ASP A 551 7.91 43.29 -11.67
C ASP A 551 7.96 44.62 -10.88
N GLY A 552 8.09 45.74 -11.61
CA GLY A 552 7.93 47.10 -11.06
C GLY A 552 8.98 48.13 -11.51
N ALA A 553 8.80 48.74 -12.68
CA ALA A 553 9.72 49.75 -13.22
C ALA A 553 9.42 51.18 -12.73
N ARG A 554 10.46 51.98 -12.41
CA ARG A 554 10.53 53.43 -12.76
C ARG A 554 11.88 54.14 -12.48
N GLU A 555 12.45 54.70 -13.56
CA GLU A 555 13.00 56.07 -13.69
C GLU A 555 13.92 56.69 -12.60
N SER A 556 15.25 56.77 -12.87
CA SER A 556 15.97 58.05 -13.18
C SER A 556 17.41 58.22 -12.64
N LYS A 557 18.32 58.53 -13.59
CA LYS A 557 19.57 59.34 -13.50
C LYS A 557 20.84 58.76 -12.83
N ALA A 558 21.96 59.06 -13.49
CA ALA A 558 23.37 58.71 -13.24
C ALA A 558 24.23 60.00 -13.40
N PRO A 559 25.55 60.02 -13.67
CA PRO A 559 26.64 59.02 -13.57
C PRO A 559 27.95 59.59 -12.91
N ALA A 560 29.11 58.98 -13.23
CA ALA A 560 30.52 59.44 -13.05
C ALA A 560 31.20 59.11 -11.69
N ASP A 561 32.49 58.73 -11.60
CA ASP A 561 33.52 58.50 -12.64
C ASP A 561 34.71 57.61 -12.14
N SER A 562 35.73 57.40 -13.01
CA SER A 562 37.15 57.07 -12.73
C SER A 562 37.72 55.61 -12.74
N HIS A 563 38.39 55.30 -13.87
CA HIS A 563 39.65 54.53 -14.12
C HIS A 563 39.84 53.06 -13.62
N LEU A 564 40.00 52.00 -14.44
CA LEU A 564 40.97 51.66 -15.54
C LEU A 564 42.35 51.11 -15.05
N PRO A 565 43.11 50.28 -15.83
CA PRO A 565 42.73 49.27 -16.84
C PRO A 565 43.63 47.99 -16.98
N SER A 566 43.18 47.02 -17.81
CA SER A 566 43.98 46.13 -18.71
C SER A 566 44.98 45.11 -18.10
N SER A 567 45.30 43.94 -18.71
CA SER A 567 44.90 43.24 -19.95
C SER A 567 44.83 41.71 -19.67
N SER A 568 44.59 40.74 -20.57
CA SER A 568 44.36 40.68 -22.04
C SER A 568 43.50 39.44 -22.38
N SER A 569 43.32 39.11 -23.67
CA SER A 569 42.49 38.00 -24.20
C SER A 569 43.22 37.28 -25.39
N PRO A 570 42.61 36.51 -26.31
CA PRO A 570 41.82 35.25 -26.21
C PRO A 570 42.21 34.14 -27.27
N SER A 571 41.38 33.08 -27.40
CA SER A 571 41.06 32.31 -28.66
C SER A 571 41.79 30.95 -28.95
N PRO A 572 41.37 30.10 -29.95
CA PRO A 572 40.97 28.70 -29.66
C PRO A 572 41.46 27.58 -30.65
N GLY A 573 41.10 26.31 -30.39
CA GLY A 573 41.24 25.15 -31.30
C GLY A 573 40.87 23.84 -30.58
N SER A 574 39.89 23.03 -31.03
CA SER A 574 39.96 22.01 -32.11
C SER A 574 41.09 20.98 -31.87
N SER A 575 40.87 19.66 -31.78
CA SER A 575 39.94 18.81 -32.54
C SER A 575 39.73 17.40 -31.94
N ASN A 576 38.58 16.79 -32.27
CA ASN A 576 38.23 15.35 -32.41
C ASN A 576 39.23 14.25 -31.98
N LEU A 577 38.73 13.17 -31.35
CA LEU A 577 38.65 11.80 -31.93
C LEU A 577 37.97 10.78 -30.97
N SER A 578 37.20 9.85 -31.54
CA SER A 578 36.55 8.70 -30.88
C SER A 578 37.16 7.38 -31.45
N PRO A 579 36.58 6.17 -31.27
CA PRO A 579 36.49 5.34 -30.05
C PRO A 579 37.07 3.90 -30.23
N SER A 580 37.43 3.19 -29.15
CA SER A 580 37.59 1.71 -29.09
C SER A 580 37.69 1.26 -27.62
N LEU A 581 36.82 0.42 -27.04
CA LEU A 581 36.62 -1.04 -27.23
C LEU A 581 37.88 -1.90 -27.02
N ASN A 582 37.88 -2.64 -25.89
CA ASN A 582 38.39 -3.99 -25.61
C ASN A 582 38.41 -4.15 -24.06
N SER A 583 37.89 -5.15 -23.33
CA SER A 583 37.25 -6.47 -23.51
C SER A 583 37.94 -7.45 -22.53
N ALA A 584 37.16 -8.36 -21.94
CA ALA A 584 37.52 -9.37 -20.92
C ALA A 584 37.95 -8.82 -19.53
N GLY A 585 37.43 -9.30 -18.39
CA GLY A 585 36.32 -10.23 -18.18
C GLY A 585 36.50 -11.10 -16.92
N SER A 586 35.65 -10.96 -15.91
CA SER A 586 35.24 -12.04 -15.00
C SER A 586 34.02 -11.62 -14.17
N GLU A 587 33.14 -12.57 -13.90
CA GLU A 587 31.85 -12.40 -13.22
C GLU A 587 32.00 -12.51 -11.69
N ALA A 588 31.04 -11.95 -10.93
CA ALA A 588 30.24 -12.69 -9.92
C ALA A 588 29.51 -11.78 -8.90
N ILE A 589 28.19 -12.01 -8.73
CA ILE A 589 27.41 -11.87 -7.47
C ILE A 589 27.36 -10.44 -6.86
N SER A 590 26.44 -9.55 -7.24
CA SER A 590 24.99 -9.53 -6.91
C SER A 590 24.62 -9.30 -5.42
N THR A 591 24.13 -8.10 -5.11
CA THR A 591 23.14 -7.82 -4.03
C THR A 591 22.37 -6.53 -4.36
N PRO A 592 21.02 -6.47 -4.22
CA PRO A 592 20.21 -5.37 -4.75
C PRO A 592 19.69 -4.37 -3.70
N ASN A 593 19.14 -3.24 -4.20
CA ASN A 593 18.23 -2.28 -3.55
C ASN A 593 18.78 -1.43 -2.38
N VAL A 594 18.88 -0.09 -2.56
CA VAL A 594 18.20 1.01 -1.80
C VAL A 594 18.60 2.36 -2.44
N VAL A 595 18.08 2.71 -3.63
CA VAL A 595 18.10 4.10 -4.17
C VAL A 595 16.90 4.28 -5.10
N ALA A 596 15.83 4.96 -4.66
CA ALA A 596 14.64 5.20 -5.49
C ALA A 596 13.96 6.57 -5.31
N ASN A 597 14.33 7.37 -4.30
CA ASN A 597 13.66 8.65 -3.97
C ASN A 597 14.58 9.88 -4.08
N SER A 598 15.63 9.85 -4.90
CA SER A 598 16.62 10.96 -4.96
C SER A 598 17.16 11.30 -6.36
N PHE A 599 16.48 10.92 -7.45
CA PHE A 599 16.97 11.15 -8.82
C PHE A 599 15.97 11.78 -9.82
N ASP A 600 14.73 12.10 -9.41
CA ASP A 600 13.76 12.80 -10.28
C ASP A 600 13.90 14.33 -10.30
N ALA A 601 14.75 14.91 -9.44
CA ALA A 601 14.85 16.36 -9.21
C ALA A 601 15.55 17.18 -10.32
N ALA A 602 15.68 16.63 -11.54
CA ALA A 602 16.53 17.20 -12.60
C ALA A 602 15.78 17.67 -13.87
N LEU A 603 14.49 17.37 -14.05
CA LEU A 603 13.80 17.55 -15.35
C LEU A 603 12.45 18.29 -15.33
N ALA A 604 11.89 18.59 -14.16
CA ALA A 604 10.71 19.43 -13.99
C ALA A 604 10.81 20.21 -12.67
N SER A 605 10.29 21.43 -12.64
CA SER A 605 10.22 22.20 -11.38
C SER A 605 9.21 21.57 -10.42
N GLU A 606 9.47 21.67 -9.11
CA GLU A 606 8.54 21.21 -8.06
C GLU A 606 7.15 21.84 -8.24
N ASN A 607 7.09 23.10 -8.70
CA ASN A 607 5.87 23.80 -9.05
C ASN A 607 5.10 23.16 -10.22
N GLU A 608 5.78 22.67 -11.27
CA GLU A 608 5.11 21.94 -12.37
C GLU A 608 4.45 20.66 -11.86
N VAL A 609 5.13 19.92 -10.98
CA VAL A 609 4.57 18.72 -10.35
C VAL A 609 3.34 19.10 -9.51
N ILE A 610 3.46 20.08 -8.61
CA ILE A 610 2.35 20.55 -7.76
C ILE A 610 1.14 21.02 -8.61
N VAL A 611 1.35 21.79 -9.67
CA VAL A 611 0.25 22.25 -10.53
C VAL A 611 -0.34 21.10 -11.35
N ASN A 612 0.48 20.17 -11.86
CA ASN A 612 -0.01 18.98 -12.55
C ASN A 612 -0.89 18.12 -11.61
N GLU A 613 -0.45 17.91 -10.38
CA GLU A 613 -1.21 17.15 -9.39
C GLU A 613 -2.52 17.86 -9.01
N ILE A 614 -2.51 19.18 -8.79
CA ILE A 614 -3.73 19.94 -8.48
C ILE A 614 -4.73 19.92 -9.65
N VAL A 615 -4.26 19.99 -10.91
CA VAL A 615 -5.13 19.91 -12.10
C VAL A 615 -5.76 18.51 -12.28
N HIS A 616 -5.11 17.46 -11.80
CA HIS A 616 -5.64 16.09 -11.85
C HIS A 616 -6.34 15.61 -10.56
N ASP A 617 -6.20 16.34 -9.44
CA ASP A 617 -6.80 15.98 -8.15
C ASP A 617 -8.32 16.22 -8.13
N ASN A 618 -9.08 15.12 -8.05
CA ASN A 618 -10.53 15.12 -7.93
C ASN A 618 -11.06 14.53 -6.62
N SER A 619 -10.19 14.14 -5.66
CA SER A 619 -10.59 13.38 -4.48
C SER A 619 -9.78 13.78 -3.24
N SER A 620 -10.44 14.57 -2.37
CA SER A 620 -9.85 15.25 -1.19
C SER A 620 -8.65 16.14 -1.52
N SER A 621 -8.90 17.45 -1.59
CA SER A 621 -7.93 18.56 -1.74
C SER A 621 -6.48 18.12 -1.54
N PHE A 622 -5.67 18.18 -2.60
CA PHE A 622 -4.23 17.93 -2.61
C PHE A 622 -3.48 18.44 -1.36
N ALA A 623 -3.87 19.58 -0.81
CA ALA A 623 -3.27 20.12 0.41
C ALA A 623 -3.51 19.26 1.69
N ASP A 624 -4.42 18.30 1.68
CA ASP A 624 -4.64 17.30 2.75
C ASP A 624 -3.75 16.05 2.59
N SER A 625 -3.27 15.71 1.38
CA SER A 625 -2.29 14.62 1.20
C SER A 625 -0.87 14.98 1.67
N LEU A 626 -0.62 16.26 1.98
CA LEU A 626 0.62 16.74 2.60
C LEU A 626 0.78 16.31 4.07
N ASP A 627 -0.25 15.72 4.69
CA ASP A 627 -0.13 15.16 6.03
C ASP A 627 0.62 13.81 5.97
N PRO A 628 1.81 13.67 6.62
CA PRO A 628 2.68 12.49 6.49
C PRO A 628 2.11 11.22 7.13
N ASN A 629 0.92 11.28 7.73
CA ASN A 629 0.26 10.17 8.40
C ASN A 629 -0.77 9.44 7.51
N THR A 630 -0.85 9.79 6.21
CA THR A 630 -2.00 9.46 5.35
C THR A 630 -1.66 8.72 4.05
N GLY A 631 -0.40 8.36 3.82
CA GLY A 631 0.03 7.60 2.63
C GLY A 631 1.28 6.78 2.87
N ASP A 632 1.53 5.79 2.00
CA ASP A 632 2.64 4.83 2.05
C ASP A 632 4.03 5.46 1.78
N THR A 633 4.38 6.54 2.49
CA THR A 633 5.80 6.84 2.69
C THR A 633 6.40 5.65 3.40
N SER A 634 7.29 4.93 2.70
CA SER A 634 7.84 3.67 3.20
C SER A 634 8.27 3.81 4.66
N ASN A 635 7.94 2.81 5.50
CA ASN A 635 8.37 2.77 6.90
C ASN A 635 9.90 2.96 7.05
N LEU A 636 10.68 2.77 5.97
CA LEU A 636 12.08 3.14 5.89
C LEU A 636 12.30 4.67 5.91
N GLN A 637 11.66 5.46 5.06
CA GLN A 637 11.88 6.92 5.00
C GLN A 637 11.55 7.63 6.32
N VAL A 638 10.45 7.23 6.97
CA VAL A 638 10.07 7.75 8.30
C VAL A 638 11.16 7.40 9.33
N ARG A 639 11.55 6.11 9.42
CA ARG A 639 12.61 5.67 10.36
C ARG A 639 13.97 6.30 10.07
N VAL A 640 14.34 6.50 8.80
CA VAL A 640 15.59 7.19 8.42
C VAL A 640 15.54 8.64 8.90
N LYS A 641 14.43 9.35 8.66
CA LYS A 641 14.24 10.72 9.13
C LYS A 641 14.30 10.81 10.66
N GLU A 642 13.56 9.96 11.38
CA GLU A 642 13.59 9.90 12.85
C GLU A 642 14.99 9.61 13.39
N THR A 643 15.74 8.70 12.74
CA THR A 643 17.11 8.36 13.13
C THR A 643 18.08 9.51 12.87
N MET A 644 17.93 10.24 11.76
CA MET A 644 18.74 11.43 11.44
C MET A 644 18.42 12.59 12.38
N GLU A 645 17.15 12.88 12.66
CA GLU A 645 16.74 13.89 13.64
C GLU A 645 17.27 13.54 15.04
N LYS A 646 17.16 12.27 15.45
CA LYS A 646 17.72 11.81 16.72
C LYS A 646 19.24 11.98 16.77
N ALA A 647 19.98 11.52 15.76
CA ALA A 647 21.43 11.65 15.71
C ALA A 647 21.89 13.13 15.72
N PHE A 648 21.13 14.02 15.08
CA PHE A 648 21.37 15.47 15.15
C PHE A 648 21.21 16.00 16.58
N TRP A 649 20.07 15.74 17.24
CA TRP A 649 19.81 16.22 18.60
C TRP A 649 20.73 15.57 19.65
N ASP A 650 21.09 14.29 19.47
CA ASP A 650 22.09 13.61 20.31
C ASP A 650 23.46 14.29 20.17
N GLY A 651 23.86 14.68 18.95
CA GLY A 651 25.10 15.42 18.69
C GLY A 651 25.12 16.83 19.30
N VAL A 652 24.01 17.58 19.21
CA VAL A 652 23.86 18.90 19.87
C VAL A 652 23.84 18.76 21.39
N MET A 653 23.23 17.69 21.93
CA MET A 653 23.23 17.43 23.36
C MET A 653 24.64 17.09 23.87
N GLU A 654 25.41 16.30 23.12
CA GLU A 654 26.76 15.91 23.49
C GLU A 654 27.74 17.11 23.44
N SER A 655 27.58 18.04 22.49
CA SER A 655 28.43 19.24 22.42
C SER A 655 28.30 20.14 23.66
N MET A 656 27.13 20.17 24.30
CA MET A 656 26.87 20.93 25.54
C MET A 656 27.18 20.17 26.84
N LYS A 657 27.34 18.84 26.79
CA LYS A 657 27.69 18.03 27.98
C LYS A 657 29.18 18.04 28.30
N GLN A 658 30.01 18.54 27.40
CA GLN A 658 31.46 18.62 27.57
C GLN A 658 31.85 19.54 28.73
N SER A 659 33.04 19.31 29.31
CA SER A 659 33.61 20.13 30.38
C SER A 659 33.81 21.60 29.96
N GLN A 660 34.04 21.83 28.67
CA GLN A 660 33.90 23.12 28.00
C GLN A 660 32.75 22.97 26.99
N PRO A 661 31.54 23.46 27.29
CA PRO A 661 30.39 23.28 26.41
C PRO A 661 30.51 24.12 25.13
N ASP A 662 30.36 23.50 23.96
CA ASP A 662 30.28 24.22 22.68
C ASP A 662 28.84 24.66 22.39
N PHE A 663 28.59 25.95 22.60
CA PHE A 663 27.31 26.59 22.30
C PHE A 663 27.18 27.07 20.84
N SER A 664 28.13 26.78 19.95
CA SER A 664 28.05 27.18 18.54
C SER A 664 26.80 26.62 17.84
N TRP A 665 26.34 25.43 18.22
CA TRP A 665 25.09 24.84 17.74
C TRP A 665 23.84 25.54 18.29
N VAL A 666 23.85 25.95 19.56
CA VAL A 666 22.75 26.72 20.16
C VAL A 666 22.58 28.05 19.43
N ILE A 667 23.68 28.77 19.16
CA ILE A 667 23.65 30.05 18.45
C ILE A 667 23.13 29.87 17.01
N LYS A 668 23.54 28.80 16.30
CA LYS A 668 23.01 28.46 14.97
C LYS A 668 21.51 28.16 15.00
N LEU A 669 21.05 27.35 15.96
CA LEU A 669 19.64 26.98 16.10
C LEU A 669 18.77 28.16 16.52
N MET A 670 19.27 29.04 17.40
CA MET A 670 18.56 30.28 17.75
C MET A 670 18.49 31.26 16.57
N LYS A 671 19.56 31.33 15.77
CA LYS A 671 19.54 32.07 14.50
C LYS A 671 18.54 31.47 13.51
N GLU A 672 18.46 30.15 13.40
CA GLU A 672 17.47 29.45 12.58
C GLU A 672 16.04 29.76 13.06
N VAL A 673 15.76 29.67 14.36
CA VAL A 673 14.46 30.08 14.95
C VAL A 673 14.10 31.52 14.57
N ARG A 674 15.02 32.48 14.74
CA ARG A 674 14.78 33.89 14.39
C ARG A 674 14.53 34.08 12.90
N ASP A 675 15.42 33.55 12.06
CA ASP A 675 15.39 33.74 10.62
C ASP A 675 14.12 33.06 10.03
N GLU A 676 13.72 31.91 10.57
CA GLU A 676 12.48 31.20 10.21
C GLU A 676 11.21 31.91 10.68
N LEU A 677 11.17 32.41 11.92
CA LEU A 677 10.06 33.23 12.41
C LEU A 677 9.91 34.49 11.54
N CYS A 678 11.00 35.10 11.09
CA CYS A 678 10.97 36.23 10.16
C CYS A 678 10.44 35.86 8.75
N GLU A 679 10.70 34.64 8.26
CA GLU A 679 10.18 34.17 6.97
C GLU A 679 8.66 34.02 7.00
N ILE A 680 8.11 33.43 8.06
CA ILE A 680 6.67 33.16 8.20
C ILE A 680 5.86 34.37 8.70
N SER A 681 6.48 35.32 9.39
CA SER A 681 5.79 36.48 9.98
C SER A 681 5.48 37.61 8.99
N PRO A 682 4.44 38.43 9.26
CA PRO A 682 4.25 39.73 8.61
C PRO A 682 5.51 40.60 8.66
N LYS A 683 5.69 41.47 7.65
CA LYS A 683 6.88 42.34 7.54
C LYS A 683 7.11 43.18 8.80
N ASP A 684 6.02 43.66 9.41
CA ASP A 684 6.03 44.57 10.56
C ASP A 684 6.57 43.92 11.84
N TRP A 685 6.45 42.59 11.98
CA TRP A 685 6.93 41.85 13.17
C TRP A 685 8.41 41.48 13.08
N ARG A 686 9.02 41.56 11.89
CA ARG A 686 10.42 41.15 11.68
C ARG A 686 11.40 41.94 12.54
N GLN A 687 11.12 43.22 12.78
CA GLN A 687 11.96 44.05 13.63
C GLN A 687 11.84 43.65 15.12
N GLU A 688 10.63 43.40 15.62
CA GLU A 688 10.36 42.90 16.98
C GLU A 688 11.06 41.54 17.21
N ILE A 689 10.99 40.63 16.24
CA ILE A 689 11.63 39.31 16.30
C ILE A 689 13.16 39.41 16.31
N VAL A 690 13.74 40.26 15.46
CA VAL A 690 15.20 40.44 15.40
C VAL A 690 15.74 41.14 16.64
N GLN A 691 15.02 42.11 17.20
CA GLN A 691 15.40 42.81 18.44
C GLN A 691 15.28 41.91 19.67
N THR A 692 14.27 41.04 19.74
CA THR A 692 14.06 40.16 20.91
C THR A 692 14.97 38.92 20.85
N ILE A 693 15.20 38.36 19.66
CA ILE A 693 16.08 37.21 19.44
C ILE A 693 17.45 37.69 18.95
N ASP A 694 18.11 38.52 19.76
CA ASP A 694 19.45 39.02 19.46
C ASP A 694 20.49 37.90 19.64
N THR A 695 21.01 37.40 18.51
CA THR A 695 22.01 36.33 18.44
C THR A 695 23.39 36.78 18.89
N ASP A 696 23.67 38.08 18.84
CA ASP A 696 24.98 38.64 19.11
C ASP A 696 25.10 38.91 20.61
N VAL A 697 24.03 39.41 21.24
CA VAL A 697 23.86 39.43 22.71
C VAL A 697 23.89 38.02 23.29
N LEU A 698 23.18 37.06 22.68
CA LEU A 698 23.24 35.66 23.11
C LEU A 698 24.66 35.08 23.02
N SER A 699 25.39 35.38 21.94
CA SER A 699 26.79 34.95 21.76
C SER A 699 27.71 35.54 22.83
N GLN A 700 27.52 36.81 23.20
CA GLN A 700 28.28 37.48 24.26
C GLN A 700 27.97 36.90 25.65
N LEU A 701 26.70 36.67 25.98
CA LEU A 701 26.28 36.04 27.23
C LEU A 701 26.90 34.65 27.40
N LEU A 702 26.81 33.80 26.37
CA LEU A 702 27.38 32.45 26.38
C LEU A 702 28.92 32.46 26.45
N ALA A 703 29.58 33.43 25.80
CA ALA A 703 31.03 33.61 25.89
C ALA A 703 31.50 34.11 27.27
N SER A 704 30.65 34.84 28.00
CA SER A 704 30.96 35.31 29.37
C SER A 704 30.94 34.21 30.44
N GLY A 705 30.43 33.01 30.10
CA GLY A 705 30.20 31.91 31.03
C GLY A 705 29.02 32.12 31.99
N ASN A 706 28.41 33.31 32.00
CA ASN A 706 27.30 33.65 32.88
C ASN A 706 25.96 33.35 32.17
N VAL A 707 25.57 32.09 32.22
CA VAL A 707 24.42 31.54 31.48
C VAL A 707 23.11 31.89 32.21
N ASP A 708 22.48 33.01 31.82
CA ASP A 708 21.17 33.39 32.35
C ASP A 708 20.03 32.56 31.75
N MET A 709 19.50 31.64 32.56
CA MET A 709 18.32 30.83 32.25
C MET A 709 17.04 31.67 32.05
N GLY A 710 16.95 32.84 32.71
CA GLY A 710 15.82 33.75 32.58
C GLY A 710 15.77 34.37 31.18
N TYR A 711 16.88 34.91 30.69
CA TYR A 711 16.98 35.47 29.34
C TYR A 711 16.57 34.47 28.24
N LEU A 712 17.06 33.23 28.31
CA LEU A 712 16.68 32.21 27.33
C LEU A 712 15.22 31.74 27.49
N GLY A 713 14.74 31.62 28.74
CA GLY A 713 13.31 31.35 29.02
C GLY A 713 12.41 32.38 28.34
N ASN A 714 12.75 33.67 28.49
CA ASN A 714 12.04 34.78 27.85
C ASN A 714 12.06 34.70 26.31
N ILE A 715 13.20 34.31 25.70
CA ILE A 715 13.30 34.12 24.24
C ILE A 715 12.43 32.95 23.76
N LEU A 716 12.40 31.83 24.49
CA LEU A 716 11.55 30.69 24.16
C LEU A 716 10.07 31.06 24.30
N GLU A 717 9.68 31.72 25.40
CA GLU A 717 8.33 32.21 25.63
C GLU A 717 7.90 33.23 24.56
N PHE A 718 8.76 34.17 24.18
CA PHE A 718 8.52 35.11 23.08
C PHE A 718 8.31 34.38 21.75
N SER A 719 9.21 33.45 21.41
CA SER A 719 9.14 32.65 20.18
C SER A 719 7.83 31.85 20.11
N LEU A 720 7.39 31.31 21.24
CA LEU A 720 6.15 30.54 21.38
C LEU A 720 4.90 31.45 21.38
N GLY A 721 5.01 32.67 21.90
CA GLY A 721 4.00 33.72 21.75
C GLY A 721 3.81 34.18 20.30
N ILE A 722 4.88 34.33 19.53
CA ILE A 722 4.81 34.61 18.08
C ILE A 722 4.19 33.43 17.33
N LEU A 723 4.60 32.19 17.62
CA LEU A 723 3.99 30.99 17.04
C LEU A 723 2.48 30.91 17.33
N LEU A 724 2.06 31.19 18.55
CA LEU A 724 0.65 31.21 18.95
C LEU A 724 -0.14 32.27 18.13
N LYS A 725 0.41 33.48 17.95
CA LYS A 725 -0.19 34.56 17.16
C LYS A 725 -0.32 34.23 15.66
N LEU A 726 0.58 33.41 15.11
CA LEU A 726 0.59 33.02 13.69
C LEU A 726 -0.27 31.78 13.39
N SER A 727 -0.51 30.94 14.39
CA SER A 727 -1.22 29.67 14.25
C SER A 727 -2.72 29.85 14.06
N ALA A 728 -3.39 28.83 13.51
CA ALA A 728 -4.83 28.86 13.37
C ALA A 728 -5.53 28.82 14.75
N PRO A 729 -6.61 29.61 14.99
CA PRO A 729 -7.35 29.59 16.26
C PRO A 729 -7.96 28.24 16.66
N ALA A 730 -7.98 27.26 15.75
CA ALA A 730 -8.39 25.88 16.05
C ALA A 730 -7.31 25.09 16.79
N ASN A 731 -6.04 25.41 16.58
CA ASN A 731 -4.88 24.70 17.11
C ASN A 731 -4.27 25.45 18.31
N GLU A 732 -4.70 26.69 18.55
CA GLU A 732 -4.23 27.55 19.64
C GLU A 732 -4.33 26.87 21.01
N GLU A 733 -5.40 26.12 21.29
CA GLU A 733 -5.54 25.38 22.57
C GLU A 733 -4.52 24.25 22.70
N GLU A 734 -4.29 23.49 21.63
CA GLU A 734 -3.32 22.38 21.61
C GLU A 734 -1.88 22.91 21.74
N ILE A 735 -1.57 24.02 21.05
CA ILE A 735 -0.30 24.72 21.16
C ILE A 735 -0.13 25.30 22.57
N ARG A 736 -1.17 25.89 23.18
CA ARG A 736 -1.10 26.44 24.54
C ARG A 736 -0.94 25.34 25.60
N VAL A 737 -1.61 24.20 25.46
CA VAL A 737 -1.46 23.04 26.34
C VAL A 737 -0.06 22.42 26.19
N THR A 738 0.43 22.22 24.97
CA THR A 738 1.78 21.68 24.74
C THR A 738 2.88 22.66 25.16
N HIS A 739 2.67 23.97 24.99
CA HIS A 739 3.52 25.04 25.52
C HIS A 739 3.56 25.03 27.05
N HIS A 740 2.40 25.03 27.71
CA HIS A 740 2.34 24.99 29.18
C HIS A 740 2.97 23.71 29.73
N LYS A 741 2.74 22.57 29.09
CA LYS A 741 3.42 21.31 29.41
C LYS A 741 4.93 21.41 29.25
N LEU A 742 5.44 22.00 28.16
CA LEU A 742 6.88 22.23 27.97
C LEU A 742 7.42 23.10 29.10
N MET A 743 6.80 24.25 29.39
CA MET A 743 7.24 25.16 30.45
C MET A 743 7.20 24.51 31.83
N THR A 744 6.22 23.63 32.09
CA THR A 744 6.17 22.82 33.31
C THR A 744 7.31 21.79 33.34
N GLU A 745 7.55 21.05 32.25
CA GLU A 745 8.69 20.10 32.15
C GLU A 745 10.06 20.81 32.28
N LEU A 746 10.20 22.04 31.77
CA LEU A 746 11.42 22.84 31.92
C LEU A 746 11.55 23.37 33.37
N GLY A 747 10.44 23.72 34.03
CA GLY A 747 10.39 24.16 35.43
C GLY A 747 10.50 23.05 36.48
N GLU A 748 10.13 21.81 36.15
CA GLU A 748 10.35 20.64 37.03
C GLU A 748 11.82 20.20 37.07
N ILE A 749 12.61 20.57 36.06
CA ILE A 749 14.07 20.35 36.00
C ILE A 749 14.82 21.51 36.72
N VAL A 750 14.15 22.22 37.63
CA VAL A 750 14.79 23.26 38.47
C VAL A 750 16.02 22.70 39.19
N PRO A 751 17.17 23.40 39.15
CA PRO A 751 18.42 22.88 39.67
C PRO A 751 18.41 22.82 41.20
N THR A 752 18.22 21.61 41.75
CA THR A 752 18.55 21.31 43.14
C THR A 752 20.07 21.27 43.30
N ASP A 753 20.66 22.35 43.81
CA ASP A 753 22.03 22.49 44.32
C ASP A 753 23.10 21.60 43.65
N GLY A 754 23.41 21.85 42.38
CA GLY A 754 24.48 21.13 41.67
C GLY A 754 24.71 21.59 40.24
N HIS A 755 25.91 22.13 39.97
CA HIS A 755 26.35 22.69 38.68
C HIS A 755 26.56 21.61 37.58
N SER A 756 25.52 20.89 37.17
CA SER A 756 25.64 19.90 36.09
C SER A 756 25.31 20.53 34.72
N ASN A 757 26.32 20.71 33.87
CA ASN A 757 26.16 21.11 32.45
C ASN A 757 25.13 20.22 31.71
N SER A 758 24.99 18.97 32.15
CA SER A 758 24.00 18.00 31.64
C SER A 758 22.55 18.47 31.80
N SER A 759 22.17 19.07 32.95
CA SER A 759 20.81 19.58 33.17
C SER A 759 20.47 20.72 32.22
N TYR A 760 21.39 21.68 32.08
CA TYR A 760 21.30 22.78 31.12
C TYR A 760 21.18 22.28 29.68
N ALA A 761 22.06 21.35 29.26
CA ALA A 761 22.03 20.77 27.92
C ALA A 761 20.68 20.11 27.57
N VAL A 762 20.05 19.43 28.53
CA VAL A 762 18.73 18.81 28.34
C VAL A 762 17.62 19.85 28.18
N LEU A 763 17.62 20.90 29.02
CA LEU A 763 16.67 22.02 28.92
C LEU A 763 16.76 22.73 27.56
N MET A 764 17.99 23.09 27.16
CA MET A 764 18.30 23.73 25.89
C MET A 764 17.79 22.93 24.68
N VAL A 765 18.14 21.64 24.61
CA VAL A 765 17.72 20.76 23.51
C VAL A 765 16.21 20.60 23.48
N LYS A 766 15.55 20.41 24.63
CA LYS A 766 14.09 20.31 24.70
C LYS A 766 13.39 21.57 24.16
N GLY A 767 13.80 22.75 24.63
CA GLY A 767 13.21 24.03 24.24
C GLY A 767 13.38 24.32 22.74
N LEU A 768 14.63 24.27 22.24
CA LEU A 768 14.95 24.50 20.82
C LEU A 768 14.24 23.52 19.90
N ARG A 769 14.26 22.21 20.24
CA ARG A 769 13.59 21.18 19.46
C ARG A 769 12.09 21.43 19.37
N PHE A 770 11.46 21.81 20.47
CA PHE A 770 10.03 22.09 20.48
C PHE A 770 9.70 23.30 19.59
N VAL A 771 10.40 24.43 19.74
CA VAL A 771 10.16 25.63 18.94
C VAL A 771 10.33 25.35 17.44
N LEU A 772 11.42 24.67 17.05
CA LEU A 772 11.65 24.30 15.64
C LEU A 772 10.61 23.30 15.11
N GLN A 773 10.16 22.34 15.92
CA GLN A 773 9.07 21.44 15.54
C GLN A 773 7.75 22.20 15.33
N GLN A 774 7.42 23.17 16.19
CA GLN A 774 6.24 24.01 16.01
C GLN A 774 6.34 24.93 14.78
N ILE A 775 7.53 25.52 14.51
CA ILE A 775 7.79 26.25 13.25
C ILE A 775 7.53 25.37 12.02
N GLN A 776 7.99 24.11 12.03
CA GLN A 776 7.80 23.18 10.92
C GLN A 776 6.34 22.74 10.75
N ILE A 777 5.59 22.56 11.84
CA ILE A 777 4.13 22.32 11.80
C ILE A 777 3.42 23.54 11.20
N LEU A 778 3.71 24.73 11.70
CA LEU A 778 3.10 25.98 11.24
C LEU A 778 3.46 26.28 9.77
N LYS A 779 4.69 26.04 9.32
CA LYS A 779 5.08 26.14 7.90
C LYS A 779 4.20 25.26 7.02
N LYS A 780 3.92 24.01 7.44
CA LYS A 780 3.01 23.11 6.72
C LYS A 780 1.57 23.63 6.72
N GLU A 781 1.06 24.11 7.85
CA GLU A 781 -0.28 24.71 7.94
C GLU A 781 -0.43 25.93 7.03
N ILE A 782 0.57 26.82 7.02
CA ILE A 782 0.61 28.00 6.14
C ILE A 782 0.64 27.55 4.67
N SER A 783 1.52 26.63 4.28
CA SER A 783 1.57 26.10 2.90
C SER A 783 0.27 25.40 2.50
N LYS A 784 -0.31 24.57 3.37
CA LYS A 784 -1.61 23.92 3.19
C LYS A 784 -2.74 24.93 3.01
N SER A 785 -2.73 26.02 3.77
CA SER A 785 -3.73 27.10 3.64
C SER A 785 -3.55 27.91 2.35
N ARG A 786 -2.31 28.22 1.95
CA ARG A 786 -1.97 28.92 0.70
C ARG A 786 -2.35 28.07 -0.52
N LEU A 787 -2.05 26.77 -0.50
CA LEU A 787 -2.46 25.84 -1.55
C LEU A 787 -3.98 25.75 -1.65
N LYS A 788 -4.73 25.63 -0.55
CA LYS A 788 -6.22 25.67 -0.58
C LYS A 788 -6.81 26.99 -1.07
N LEU A 789 -6.08 28.10 -0.95
CA LEU A 789 -6.49 29.39 -1.52
C LEU A 789 -6.23 29.46 -3.04
N LEU A 790 -5.15 28.84 -3.51
CA LEU A 790 -4.78 28.78 -4.93
C LEU A 790 -5.48 27.65 -5.71
N GLU A 791 -5.92 26.58 -5.03
CA GLU A 791 -6.53 25.39 -5.63
C GLU A 791 -7.66 25.72 -6.64
N PRO A 792 -8.60 26.65 -6.38
CA PRO A 792 -9.64 27.00 -7.36
C PRO A 792 -9.12 27.74 -8.61
N LEU A 793 -8.00 28.46 -8.49
CA LEU A 793 -7.35 29.13 -9.62
C LEU A 793 -6.54 28.13 -10.45
N LEU A 794 -5.83 27.23 -9.78
CA LEU A 794 -4.99 26.20 -10.40
C LEU A 794 -5.81 25.08 -11.06
N LYS A 795 -6.97 24.70 -10.50
CA LYS A 795 -7.95 23.81 -11.18
C LYS A 795 -8.68 24.50 -12.34
N GLY A 796 -8.55 25.83 -12.47
CA GLY A 796 -9.05 26.61 -13.59
C GLY A 796 -8.08 26.68 -14.77
N PRO A 797 -8.37 27.53 -15.79
CA PRO A 797 -7.53 27.65 -16.98
C PRO A 797 -6.10 28.16 -16.68
N ALA A 798 -5.88 28.82 -15.54
CA ALA A 798 -4.55 29.33 -15.16
C ALA A 798 -3.54 28.20 -14.89
N GLY A 799 -3.97 27.06 -14.32
CA GLY A 799 -3.09 25.90 -14.15
C GLY A 799 -2.72 25.25 -15.49
N LEU A 800 -3.68 25.15 -16.40
CA LEU A 800 -3.47 24.63 -17.76
C LEU A 800 -2.50 25.50 -18.57
N GLU A 801 -2.68 26.83 -18.55
CA GLU A 801 -1.76 27.77 -19.21
C GLU A 801 -0.37 27.79 -18.55
N TYR A 802 -0.27 27.61 -17.23
CA TYR A 802 1.02 27.43 -16.55
C TYR A 802 1.75 26.17 -17.05
N LEU A 803 1.09 25.01 -17.04
CA LEU A 803 1.67 23.75 -17.52
C LEU A 803 2.09 23.84 -18.99
N LYS A 804 1.27 24.49 -19.83
CA LYS A 804 1.54 24.72 -21.25
C LYS A 804 2.74 25.63 -21.48
N LYS A 805 2.88 26.70 -20.69
CA LYS A 805 4.06 27.59 -20.71
C LYS A 805 5.33 26.83 -20.27
N SER A 806 5.26 26.07 -19.18
CA SER A 806 6.39 25.28 -18.68
C SER A 806 6.81 24.19 -19.66
N PHE A 807 5.85 23.46 -20.25
CA PHE A 807 6.12 22.48 -21.31
C PHE A 807 6.77 23.14 -22.54
N SER A 808 6.27 24.30 -22.98
CA SER A 808 6.89 25.06 -24.07
C SER A 808 8.30 25.54 -23.76
N SER A 809 8.64 25.80 -22.48
CA SER A 809 10.00 26.16 -22.10
C SER A 809 10.97 24.97 -22.09
N ARG A 810 10.46 23.74 -21.86
CA ARG A 810 11.27 22.51 -21.87
C ARG A 810 11.42 21.88 -23.26
N HIS A 811 10.36 21.89 -24.09
CA HIS A 811 10.31 21.20 -25.38
C HIS A 811 10.19 22.12 -26.61
N GLY A 812 10.24 23.44 -26.43
CA GLY A 812 10.15 24.42 -27.52
C GLY A 812 8.73 24.64 -28.07
N SER A 813 8.63 25.39 -29.17
CA SER A 813 7.34 25.66 -29.82
C SER A 813 6.75 24.40 -30.48
N PRO A 814 5.44 24.36 -30.78
CA PRO A 814 4.83 23.25 -31.50
C PRO A 814 5.55 22.88 -32.81
N ASP A 815 6.10 23.86 -33.54
CA ASP A 815 6.84 23.64 -34.81
C ASP A 815 8.07 22.73 -34.64
N GLN A 816 8.65 22.72 -33.43
CA GLN A 816 9.83 21.93 -33.07
C GLN A 816 9.48 20.52 -32.55
N ALA A 817 8.19 20.19 -32.40
CA ALA A 817 7.71 18.95 -31.79
C ALA A 817 8.32 17.67 -32.43
N SER A 818 8.55 17.67 -33.73
CA SER A 818 9.13 16.51 -34.44
C SER A 818 10.56 16.16 -34.01
N SER A 819 11.33 17.13 -33.49
CA SER A 819 12.68 16.90 -32.96
C SER A 819 12.72 16.85 -31.42
N SER A 820 11.81 17.55 -30.73
CA SER A 820 11.80 17.61 -29.26
C SER A 820 10.93 16.56 -28.56
N LEU A 821 10.06 15.84 -29.30
CA LEU A 821 9.12 14.84 -28.77
C LEU A 821 9.15 13.49 -29.54
N PRO A 822 10.32 12.84 -29.70
CA PRO A 822 10.45 11.61 -30.48
C PRO A 822 9.60 10.42 -29.97
N LEU A 823 9.46 10.23 -28.65
CA LEU A 823 8.66 9.14 -28.06
C LEU A 823 7.17 9.40 -28.28
N THR A 824 6.71 10.63 -28.07
CA THR A 824 5.33 11.07 -28.34
C THR A 824 4.98 10.89 -29.81
N LYS A 825 5.89 11.25 -30.74
CA LYS A 825 5.69 11.01 -32.18
C LYS A 825 5.54 9.51 -32.48
N ARG A 826 6.44 8.67 -31.95
CA ARG A 826 6.39 7.21 -32.14
C ARG A 826 5.10 6.60 -31.60
N TRP A 827 4.68 7.00 -30.41
CA TRP A 827 3.45 6.54 -29.75
C TRP A 827 2.19 6.94 -30.55
N LEU A 828 2.04 8.21 -30.95
CA LEU A 828 0.90 8.66 -31.77
C LEU A 828 0.81 7.92 -33.12
N LEU A 829 1.94 7.72 -33.80
CA LEU A 829 1.97 7.00 -35.08
C LEU A 829 1.62 5.51 -34.90
N SER A 830 2.10 4.87 -33.83
CA SER A 830 1.79 3.46 -33.52
C SER A 830 0.29 3.21 -33.32
N VAL A 831 -0.45 4.20 -32.81
CA VAL A 831 -1.88 4.08 -32.49
C VAL A 831 -2.78 4.45 -33.67
N ARG A 832 -2.27 5.24 -34.64
CA ARG A 832 -3.08 5.87 -35.71
C ARG A 832 -3.99 4.92 -36.48
N GLY A 833 -3.44 3.87 -37.08
CA GLY A 833 -4.21 2.93 -37.90
C GLY A 833 -5.18 2.04 -37.10
N GLU A 834 -5.04 2.00 -35.78
CA GLU A 834 -5.90 1.20 -34.90
C GLU A 834 -7.05 2.01 -34.31
N ALA A 835 -6.81 3.27 -33.96
CA ALA A 835 -7.82 4.15 -33.36
C ALA A 835 -9.09 4.30 -34.21
N GLU A 836 -8.95 4.40 -35.54
CA GLU A 836 -10.10 4.49 -36.46
C GLU A 836 -10.95 3.21 -36.47
N ARG A 837 -10.29 2.04 -36.44
CA ARG A 837 -10.95 0.72 -36.37
C ARG A 837 -11.69 0.56 -35.04
N GLU A 838 -11.01 0.89 -33.94
CA GLU A 838 -11.57 0.79 -32.59
C GLU A 838 -12.71 1.78 -32.33
N TRP A 839 -12.65 2.97 -32.94
CA TRP A 839 -13.75 3.93 -32.94
C TRP A 839 -14.99 3.41 -33.67
N LYS A 840 -14.81 2.74 -34.82
CA LYS A 840 -15.91 2.08 -35.53
C LYS A 840 -16.55 1.00 -34.67
N GLU A 841 -15.74 0.07 -34.13
CA GLU A 841 -16.23 -0.98 -33.23
C GLU A 841 -16.95 -0.44 -31.98
N HIS A 842 -16.48 0.68 -31.41
CA HIS A 842 -17.14 1.34 -30.29
C HIS A 842 -18.54 1.87 -30.68
N LYS A 843 -18.66 2.56 -31.82
CA LYS A 843 -19.96 3.04 -32.32
C LYS A 843 -20.92 1.90 -32.63
N ASP A 844 -20.43 0.80 -33.20
CA ASP A 844 -21.23 -0.39 -33.49
C ASP A 844 -21.76 -1.04 -32.19
N ALA A 845 -20.91 -1.16 -31.16
CA ALA A 845 -21.30 -1.66 -29.85
C ALA A 845 -22.28 -0.74 -29.11
N LEU A 846 -22.07 0.58 -29.17
CA LEU A 846 -22.96 1.58 -28.59
C LEU A 846 -24.33 1.58 -29.29
N SER A 847 -24.36 1.42 -30.61
CA SER A 847 -25.60 1.27 -31.40
C SER A 847 -26.36 -0.01 -31.02
N ALA A 848 -25.67 -1.13 -30.82
CA ALA A 848 -26.28 -2.38 -30.37
C ALA A 848 -26.94 -2.25 -28.98
N VAL A 849 -26.29 -1.56 -28.03
CA VAL A 849 -26.89 -1.28 -26.71
C VAL A 849 -28.08 -0.31 -26.82
N ILE A 850 -28.05 0.66 -27.75
CA ILE A 850 -29.18 1.56 -27.99
C ILE A 850 -30.40 0.82 -28.54
N ASN A 851 -30.20 -0.11 -29.48
CA ASN A 851 -31.29 -0.80 -30.17
C ASN A 851 -31.95 -1.92 -29.34
N ASN A 852 -31.24 -2.51 -28.36
CA ASN A 852 -31.72 -3.64 -27.56
C ASN A 852 -32.76 -3.31 -26.47
N HIS A 853 -33.42 -2.14 -26.51
CA HIS A 853 -34.46 -1.76 -25.55
C HIS A 853 -35.88 -2.27 -25.88
N SER A 854 -36.03 -3.29 -26.74
CA SER A 854 -37.34 -3.83 -27.12
C SER A 854 -37.34 -5.34 -27.36
N GLY A 855 -37.60 -6.11 -26.30
CA GLY A 855 -38.46 -7.31 -26.34
C GLY A 855 -38.06 -8.54 -27.16
N SER A 856 -36.88 -8.62 -27.79
CA SER A 856 -36.50 -9.77 -28.64
C SER A 856 -35.26 -10.52 -28.15
N SER A 857 -35.43 -11.79 -27.84
CA SER A 857 -34.34 -12.74 -27.56
C SER A 857 -33.84 -13.34 -28.87
N GLY A 858 -32.64 -12.98 -29.32
CA GLY A 858 -32.00 -13.53 -30.52
C GLY A 858 -30.48 -13.59 -30.41
N LEU A 859 -29.92 -14.81 -30.42
CA LEU A 859 -28.47 -15.06 -30.57
C LEU A 859 -28.05 -14.86 -32.04
N PRO A 860 -26.75 -14.65 -32.29
CA PRO A 860 -25.84 -15.78 -32.59
C PRO A 860 -24.68 -15.84 -31.56
N SER A 861 -24.34 -17.00 -30.97
CA SER A 861 -23.66 -18.16 -31.59
C SER A 861 -22.26 -17.76 -32.09
N THR A 862 -21.15 -18.27 -31.53
CA THR A 862 -20.86 -19.70 -31.28
C THR A 862 -20.02 -20.01 -30.03
N THR A 863 -19.98 -21.30 -29.67
CA THR A 863 -18.97 -22.00 -28.83
C THR A 863 -19.11 -21.94 -27.29
N MET A 864 -19.57 -23.08 -26.76
CA MET A 864 -19.53 -23.55 -25.35
C MET A 864 -20.34 -22.75 -24.31
N ARG A 865 -21.49 -23.31 -23.92
CA ARG A 865 -22.42 -22.75 -22.93
C ARG A 865 -22.84 -23.79 -21.88
N THR A 866 -22.47 -23.54 -20.64
CA THR A 866 -23.10 -24.03 -19.39
C THR A 866 -22.95 -22.89 -18.37
N GLY A 867 -23.97 -22.35 -17.72
CA GLY A 867 -25.42 -22.48 -17.82
C GLY A 867 -26.03 -21.60 -16.72
N GLY A 868 -27.20 -20.98 -16.94
CA GLY A 868 -27.82 -20.09 -15.97
C GLY A 868 -28.16 -18.72 -16.54
N ASN A 869 -29.45 -18.43 -16.67
CA ASN A 869 -29.99 -17.15 -17.10
C ASN A 869 -30.72 -16.52 -15.91
N VAL A 870 -30.26 -15.39 -15.40
CA VAL A 870 -30.95 -14.62 -14.36
C VAL A 870 -31.20 -13.21 -14.88
N SER A 871 -32.47 -12.83 -14.94
CA SER A 871 -32.90 -11.47 -15.25
C SER A 871 -33.19 -10.73 -13.95
N SER A 872 -32.39 -9.71 -13.62
CA SER A 872 -32.69 -8.78 -12.54
C SER A 872 -32.41 -7.35 -13.00
N VAL A 873 -33.48 -6.63 -13.32
CA VAL A 873 -33.42 -5.19 -13.61
C VAL A 873 -33.49 -4.45 -12.27
N SER A 874 -32.34 -4.18 -11.68
CA SER A 874 -32.24 -3.28 -10.52
C SER A 874 -32.34 -1.82 -10.99
N LYS A 875 -33.12 -1.01 -10.26
CA LYS A 875 -33.36 0.40 -10.62
C LYS A 875 -32.04 1.17 -10.64
N VAL A 876 -31.76 1.80 -11.78
CA VAL A 876 -30.63 2.73 -11.96
C VAL A 876 -30.89 3.99 -11.13
N ASN A 877 -30.37 4.02 -9.91
CA ASN A 877 -30.06 5.27 -9.24
C ASN A 877 -28.74 5.77 -9.84
N THR A 878 -28.77 6.92 -10.50
CA THR A 878 -27.59 7.56 -11.09
C THR A 878 -26.54 7.79 -9.99
N PRO A 879 -25.33 7.21 -10.08
CA PRO A 879 -24.23 7.68 -9.25
C PRO A 879 -23.94 9.12 -9.68
N SER A 880 -24.09 10.07 -8.76
CA SER A 880 -23.63 11.44 -8.98
C SER A 880 -22.14 11.39 -9.27
N SER A 881 -21.74 11.93 -10.43
CA SER A 881 -20.34 12.12 -10.81
C SER A 881 -19.52 12.59 -9.59
N PRO A 882 -18.43 11.89 -9.20
CA PRO A 882 -17.55 12.39 -8.15
C PRO A 882 -16.70 13.59 -8.62
N PHE A 883 -16.91 14.09 -9.84
CA PHE A 883 -16.15 15.15 -10.51
C PHE A 883 -16.97 16.46 -10.60
N PRO A 884 -16.76 17.43 -9.68
CA PRO A 884 -17.28 18.78 -9.81
C PRO A 884 -16.20 19.71 -10.40
N GLY A 885 -16.28 20.04 -11.69
CA GLY A 885 -15.50 21.15 -12.28
C GLY A 885 -15.02 20.93 -13.71
N ILE A 886 -14.68 19.69 -14.08
CA ILE A 886 -14.27 19.31 -15.44
C ILE A 886 -15.29 18.31 -15.98
N GLU A 887 -16.00 18.67 -17.06
CA GLU A 887 -16.92 17.76 -17.72
C GLU A 887 -16.15 16.65 -18.44
N LEU A 888 -16.20 15.42 -17.90
CA LEU A 888 -15.69 14.20 -18.52
C LEU A 888 -16.46 13.90 -19.81
N SER A 889 -16.08 14.61 -20.88
CA SER A 889 -16.83 14.67 -22.13
C SER A 889 -16.70 13.39 -22.93
N GLU A 890 -17.83 12.96 -23.51
CA GLU A 890 -17.88 11.89 -24.52
C GLU A 890 -16.93 12.22 -25.69
N CYS A 891 -16.17 11.21 -26.14
CA CYS A 891 -15.26 11.36 -27.28
C CYS A 891 -16.07 11.52 -28.56
N LYS A 892 -15.91 12.64 -29.28
CA LYS A 892 -16.66 12.92 -30.52
C LYS A 892 -16.04 12.29 -31.77
N GLY A 893 -14.97 11.52 -31.63
CA GLY A 893 -14.18 10.99 -32.75
C GLY A 893 -13.24 12.02 -33.39
N GLU A 894 -12.98 13.15 -32.70
CA GLU A 894 -11.97 14.13 -33.10
C GLU A 894 -10.58 13.49 -33.04
N THR A 895 -9.77 13.63 -34.10
CA THR A 895 -8.57 12.80 -34.33
C THR A 895 -7.59 12.82 -33.15
N VAL A 896 -7.25 14.01 -32.61
CA VAL A 896 -6.31 14.13 -31.49
C VAL A 896 -6.87 13.49 -30.21
N ASP A 897 -8.12 13.79 -29.84
CA ASP A 897 -8.77 13.25 -28.63
C ASP A 897 -8.90 11.72 -28.70
N LEU A 898 -9.28 11.19 -29.85
CA LEU A 898 -9.39 9.75 -30.08
C LEU A 898 -8.02 9.05 -29.99
N LEU A 899 -6.98 9.61 -30.64
CA LEU A 899 -5.63 9.05 -30.58
C LEU A 899 -5.05 9.09 -29.16
N VAL A 900 -5.24 10.19 -28.43
CA VAL A 900 -4.78 10.32 -27.05
C VAL A 900 -5.50 9.34 -26.13
N ARG A 901 -6.83 9.22 -26.22
CA ARG A 901 -7.61 8.28 -25.38
C ARG A 901 -7.26 6.81 -25.65
N ILE A 902 -7.19 6.39 -26.92
CA ILE A 902 -6.85 5.00 -27.29
C ILE A 902 -5.38 4.71 -26.98
N GLY A 903 -4.48 5.66 -27.24
CA GLY A 903 -3.04 5.52 -26.97
C GLY A 903 -2.72 5.45 -25.49
N LEU A 904 -3.41 6.24 -24.65
CA LEU A 904 -3.30 6.16 -23.20
C LEU A 904 -3.79 4.80 -22.71
N LEU A 905 -4.99 4.39 -23.17
CA LEU A 905 -5.57 3.11 -22.80
C LEU A 905 -4.65 1.92 -23.15
N LYS A 906 -4.07 1.91 -24.35
CA LYS A 906 -3.11 0.87 -24.76
C LYS A 906 -1.89 0.85 -23.85
N MET A 907 -1.26 2.00 -23.67
CA MET A 907 -0.07 2.16 -22.83
C MET A 907 -0.30 1.66 -21.38
N VAL A 908 -1.45 1.95 -20.77
CA VAL A 908 -1.77 1.43 -19.42
C VAL A 908 -2.30 0.00 -19.39
N SER A 909 -2.63 -0.59 -20.53
CA SER A 909 -3.06 -1.99 -20.63
C SER A 909 -1.90 -2.96 -20.88
N GLU A 910 -0.69 -2.44 -21.09
CA GLU A 910 0.52 -3.25 -21.16
C GLU A 910 0.83 -3.90 -19.81
N ILE A 911 1.27 -5.17 -19.86
CA ILE A 911 1.71 -5.93 -18.67
C ILE A 911 3.05 -5.37 -18.15
N GLY A 912 3.88 -4.86 -19.05
CA GLY A 912 5.14 -4.20 -18.73
C GLY A 912 4.91 -2.87 -18.01
N GLY A 913 5.66 -2.64 -16.94
CA GLY A 913 5.55 -1.39 -16.18
C GLY A 913 6.19 -0.21 -16.92
N LEU A 914 5.45 0.89 -17.07
CA LEU A 914 5.91 2.12 -17.73
C LEU A 914 7.15 2.74 -17.05
N THR A 915 8.24 2.94 -17.77
CA THR A 915 9.45 3.62 -17.25
C THR A 915 9.54 5.04 -17.81
N LEU A 916 10.35 5.89 -17.19
CA LEU A 916 10.62 7.24 -17.69
C LEU A 916 11.21 7.24 -19.12
N GLU A 917 11.90 6.15 -19.50
CA GLU A 917 12.49 5.93 -20.82
C GLU A 917 11.47 5.47 -21.90
N THR A 918 10.32 4.90 -21.49
CA THR A 918 9.31 4.34 -22.41
C THR A 918 8.05 5.20 -22.51
N VAL A 919 7.75 6.00 -21.48
CA VAL A 919 6.60 6.92 -21.48
C VAL A 919 6.81 8.07 -22.48
N PRO A 920 5.79 8.49 -23.25
CA PRO A 920 5.87 9.71 -24.06
C PRO A 920 6.23 10.92 -23.20
N GLU A 921 7.00 11.87 -23.76
CA GLU A 921 7.45 13.08 -23.06
C GLU A 921 6.27 13.88 -22.48
N THR A 922 5.17 13.93 -23.23
CA THR A 922 3.90 14.57 -22.84
C THR A 922 3.19 13.92 -21.63
N PHE A 923 3.66 12.77 -21.14
CA PHE A 923 3.11 12.10 -19.96
C PHE A 923 4.12 11.86 -18.84
N GLN A 924 5.34 12.41 -18.90
CA GLN A 924 6.36 12.24 -17.85
C GLN A 924 5.88 12.71 -16.47
N LEU A 925 5.19 13.87 -16.39
CA LEU A 925 4.57 14.37 -15.15
C LEU A 925 3.44 13.48 -14.60
N ASN A 926 2.95 12.53 -15.40
CA ASN A 926 1.84 11.64 -15.07
C ASN A 926 2.29 10.18 -14.89
N LEU A 927 3.59 9.89 -14.85
CA LEU A 927 4.13 8.53 -14.80
C LEU A 927 3.62 7.72 -13.60
N SER A 928 3.61 8.30 -12.41
CA SER A 928 3.05 7.69 -11.18
C SER A 928 1.56 7.37 -11.34
N ARG A 929 0.75 8.37 -11.72
CA ARG A 929 -0.68 8.24 -11.99
C ARG A 929 -1.00 7.16 -13.02
N LEU A 930 -0.19 7.03 -14.08
CA LEU A 930 -0.34 5.99 -15.10
C LEU A 930 0.07 4.61 -14.57
N ARG A 931 1.09 4.52 -13.70
CA ARG A 931 1.45 3.29 -12.97
C ARG A 931 0.36 2.82 -12.02
N ASP A 932 -0.28 3.74 -11.31
CA ASP A 932 -1.42 3.43 -10.44
C ASP A 932 -2.59 2.88 -11.27
N VAL A 933 -2.86 3.47 -12.44
CA VAL A 933 -3.84 2.95 -13.40
C VAL A 933 -3.45 1.55 -13.92
N GLN A 934 -2.19 1.31 -14.30
CA GLN A 934 -1.72 -0.04 -14.67
C GLN A 934 -2.00 -1.05 -13.55
N SER A 935 -1.64 -0.70 -12.31
CA SER A 935 -1.87 -1.52 -11.12
C SER A 935 -3.36 -1.82 -10.91
N GLN A 936 -4.25 -0.83 -11.06
CA GLN A 936 -5.69 -1.04 -10.96
C GLN A 936 -6.25 -1.93 -12.08
N ILE A 937 -5.76 -1.81 -13.32
CA ILE A 937 -6.15 -2.70 -14.44
C ILE A 937 -5.69 -4.14 -14.18
N GLN A 938 -4.48 -4.31 -13.65
CA GLN A 938 -3.95 -5.62 -13.23
C GLN A 938 -4.77 -6.22 -12.07
N LYS A 939 -5.13 -5.41 -11.05
CA LYS A 939 -6.06 -5.82 -9.97
C LYS A 939 -7.43 -6.25 -10.52
N ILE A 940 -8.05 -5.48 -11.42
CA ILE A 940 -9.33 -5.84 -12.05
C ILE A 940 -9.20 -7.15 -12.84
N THR A 941 -8.08 -7.37 -13.54
CA THR A 941 -7.81 -8.60 -14.30
C THR A 941 -7.66 -9.82 -13.38
N LEU A 942 -6.86 -9.70 -12.32
CA LEU A 942 -6.66 -10.73 -11.31
C LEU A 942 -7.97 -11.12 -10.60
N VAL A 943 -8.76 -10.13 -10.17
CA VAL A 943 -10.05 -10.37 -9.52
C VAL A 943 -11.04 -11.01 -10.51
N SER A 944 -11.07 -10.59 -11.77
CA SER A 944 -11.93 -11.19 -12.80
C SER A 944 -11.59 -12.67 -13.05
N ILE A 945 -10.30 -13.01 -13.15
CA ILE A 945 -9.84 -14.40 -13.31
C ILE A 945 -10.18 -15.23 -12.06
N SER A 946 -9.97 -14.67 -10.87
CA SER A 946 -10.28 -15.32 -9.59
C SER A 946 -11.78 -15.61 -9.45
N VAL A 947 -12.64 -14.65 -9.82
CA VAL A 947 -14.10 -14.79 -9.86
C VAL A 947 -14.53 -15.83 -10.90
N LEU A 948 -13.93 -15.84 -12.09
CA LEU A 948 -14.22 -16.84 -13.13
C LEU A 948 -13.91 -18.26 -12.65
N ILE A 949 -12.75 -18.47 -12.02
CA ILE A 949 -12.36 -19.77 -11.46
C ILE A 949 -13.32 -20.19 -10.34
N LEU A 950 -13.69 -19.26 -9.45
CA LEU A 950 -14.68 -19.50 -8.40
C LEU A 950 -16.07 -19.86 -8.96
N GLN A 951 -16.53 -19.17 -10.02
CA GLN A 951 -17.78 -19.48 -10.68
C GLN A 951 -17.74 -20.86 -11.35
N GLN A 952 -16.63 -21.21 -12.02
CA GLN A 952 -16.45 -22.53 -12.63
C GLN A 952 -16.41 -23.65 -11.58
N THR A 953 -15.74 -23.45 -10.44
CA THR A 953 -15.69 -24.47 -9.37
C THR A 953 -17.05 -24.64 -8.70
N LEU A 954 -17.76 -23.56 -8.37
CA LEU A 954 -19.13 -23.64 -7.82
C LEU A 954 -20.12 -24.32 -8.77
N VAL A 955 -20.07 -24.02 -10.08
CA VAL A 955 -20.91 -24.69 -11.08
C VAL A 955 -20.61 -26.20 -11.17
N SER A 956 -19.36 -26.60 -10.94
CA SER A 956 -18.97 -28.02 -10.95
C SER A 956 -19.55 -28.86 -9.80
N GLU A 957 -20.03 -28.22 -8.71
CA GLU A 957 -20.51 -28.92 -7.51
C GLU A 957 -21.99 -29.34 -7.55
N ASN A 958 -22.72 -29.05 -8.64
CA ASN A 958 -24.16 -29.34 -8.81
C ASN A 958 -25.05 -28.78 -7.68
N SER A 959 -24.58 -27.78 -6.93
CA SER A 959 -25.26 -27.19 -5.79
C SER A 959 -26.38 -26.24 -6.23
N SER A 960 -27.55 -26.83 -6.46
CA SER A 960 -28.81 -26.11 -6.72
C SER A 960 -29.10 -25.05 -5.64
N SER A 961 -29.49 -23.85 -6.05
CA SER A 961 -29.93 -22.74 -5.18
C SER A 961 -28.83 -22.08 -4.31
N ILE A 962 -27.66 -21.83 -4.89
CA ILE A 962 -26.66 -20.90 -4.32
C ILE A 962 -26.79 -19.51 -4.98
N ASP A 963 -26.78 -18.45 -4.17
CA ASP A 963 -26.73 -17.05 -4.64
C ASP A 963 -25.31 -16.72 -5.14
N MET A 964 -25.09 -17.03 -6.41
CA MET A 964 -23.82 -16.80 -7.11
C MET A 964 -23.43 -15.32 -7.16
N GLU A 965 -24.40 -14.40 -7.15
CA GLU A 965 -24.14 -12.95 -7.15
C GLU A 965 -23.62 -12.51 -5.77
N ALA A 966 -24.24 -12.96 -4.69
CA ALA A 966 -23.78 -12.67 -3.33
C ALA A 966 -22.38 -13.25 -3.04
N ILE A 967 -22.09 -14.48 -3.48
CA ILE A 967 -20.75 -15.07 -3.34
C ILE A 967 -19.73 -14.30 -4.18
N THR A 968 -20.04 -14.02 -5.46
CA THR A 968 -19.16 -13.22 -6.35
C THR A 968 -18.84 -11.86 -5.74
N ARG A 969 -19.85 -11.14 -5.22
CA ARG A 969 -19.65 -9.83 -4.57
C ARG A 969 -18.83 -9.92 -3.29
N THR A 970 -19.00 -10.99 -2.50
CA THR A 970 -18.20 -11.24 -1.29
C THR A 970 -16.74 -11.56 -1.64
N CYS A 971 -16.51 -12.35 -2.69
CA CYS A 971 -15.19 -12.64 -3.24
C CYS A 971 -14.46 -11.37 -3.70
N ILE A 972 -15.13 -10.53 -4.50
CA ILE A 972 -14.60 -9.25 -4.97
C ILE A 972 -14.18 -8.37 -3.79
N ASN A 973 -15.07 -8.15 -2.82
CA ASN A 973 -14.77 -7.30 -1.67
C ASN A 973 -13.54 -7.80 -0.88
N ARG A 974 -13.49 -9.10 -0.56
CA ARG A 974 -12.35 -9.68 0.18
C ARG A 974 -11.04 -9.62 -0.60
N LEU A 975 -11.06 -9.86 -1.91
CA LEU A 975 -9.87 -9.77 -2.75
C LEU A 975 -9.36 -8.33 -2.84
N TYR A 976 -10.22 -7.33 -2.97
CA TYR A 976 -9.81 -5.92 -2.89
C TYR A 976 -9.29 -5.54 -1.51
N GLU A 977 -10.00 -5.88 -0.42
CA GLU A 977 -9.55 -5.65 0.96
C GLU A 977 -8.15 -6.27 1.21
N MET A 978 -7.89 -7.46 0.67
CA MET A 978 -6.58 -8.13 0.75
C MET A 978 -5.50 -7.44 -0.11
N LEU A 979 -5.79 -7.14 -1.38
CA LEU A 979 -4.85 -6.51 -2.33
C LEU A 979 -4.53 -5.04 -2.01
N ASP A 980 -5.40 -4.37 -1.25
CA ASP A 980 -5.19 -3.01 -0.79
C ASP A 980 -4.49 -2.98 0.59
N ALA A 981 -4.68 -3.99 1.45
CA ALA A 981 -3.96 -4.12 2.72
C ALA A 981 -2.55 -4.74 2.59
N LYS A 982 -2.27 -5.47 1.51
CA LYS A 982 -0.99 -6.11 1.23
C LYS A 982 -0.63 -5.96 -0.26
N PRO A 983 0.18 -4.95 -0.65
CA PRO A 983 0.60 -4.81 -2.05
C PRO A 983 1.44 -6.01 -2.54
N ASP A 984 2.20 -6.64 -1.64
CA ASP A 984 3.02 -7.84 -1.91
C ASP A 984 2.25 -9.16 -1.78
N ALA A 985 0.90 -9.14 -1.79
CA ALA A 985 0.09 -10.35 -1.65
C ALA A 985 0.37 -11.35 -2.79
N GLY A 986 0.83 -12.54 -2.41
CA GLY A 986 1.15 -13.60 -3.36
C GLY A 986 -0.04 -14.47 -3.73
N LEU A 987 0.25 -15.50 -4.53
CA LEU A 987 -0.71 -16.55 -4.89
C LEU A 987 -1.35 -17.20 -3.65
N SER A 988 -0.59 -17.35 -2.55
CA SER A 988 -1.04 -18.03 -1.33
C SER A 988 -2.20 -17.30 -0.66
N GLU A 989 -2.10 -15.98 -0.48
CA GLU A 989 -3.15 -15.17 0.14
C GLU A 989 -4.42 -15.11 -0.72
N ILE A 990 -4.26 -15.04 -2.06
CA ILE A 990 -5.37 -15.13 -3.01
C ILE A 990 -6.07 -16.49 -2.88
N MET A 991 -5.30 -17.58 -2.82
CA MET A 991 -5.82 -18.94 -2.65
C MET A 991 -6.53 -19.14 -1.31
N GLU A 992 -6.00 -18.61 -0.20
CA GLU A 992 -6.65 -18.63 1.11
C GLU A 992 -8.00 -17.90 1.05
N THR A 993 -8.02 -16.69 0.47
CA THR A 993 -9.23 -15.87 0.32
C THR A 993 -10.31 -16.58 -0.52
N LEU A 994 -9.93 -17.28 -1.59
CA LEU A 994 -10.84 -18.11 -2.39
C LEU A 994 -11.30 -19.38 -1.65
N SER A 995 -10.40 -19.99 -0.87
CA SER A 995 -10.68 -21.21 -0.10
C SER A 995 -11.73 -20.99 0.99
N GLU A 996 -11.69 -19.84 1.67
CA GLU A 996 -12.67 -19.48 2.71
C GLU A 996 -14.10 -19.31 2.21
N LEU A 997 -14.30 -19.21 0.89
CA LEU A 997 -15.62 -19.11 0.25
C LEU A 997 -16.14 -20.47 -0.25
N LEU A 998 -15.29 -21.51 -0.20
CA LEU A 998 -15.57 -22.86 -0.68
C LEU A 998 -15.67 -23.82 0.51
N ASP A 999 -16.73 -23.63 1.31
CA ASP A 999 -17.11 -24.45 2.48
C ASP A 999 -17.49 -25.90 2.09
N SER A 1000 -16.52 -26.69 1.60
CA SER A 1000 -16.71 -28.09 1.20
C SER A 1000 -15.70 -29.04 1.85
N ASN A 1001 -16.16 -30.26 2.17
CA ASN A 1001 -15.35 -31.25 2.91
C ASN A 1001 -14.15 -31.82 2.13
N ASP A 1002 -14.09 -31.62 0.80
CA ASP A 1002 -12.97 -32.01 -0.08
C ASP A 1002 -12.03 -30.82 -0.36
N ALA A 1003 -11.80 -29.97 0.65
CA ALA A 1003 -11.10 -28.69 0.50
C ALA A 1003 -9.72 -28.83 -0.17
N GLU A 1004 -8.92 -29.82 0.18
CA GLU A 1004 -7.49 -29.84 -0.20
C GLU A 1004 -7.23 -30.18 -1.67
N THR A 1005 -7.99 -31.13 -2.24
CA THR A 1005 -7.88 -31.44 -3.68
C THR A 1005 -8.44 -30.30 -4.53
N LYS A 1006 -9.54 -29.69 -4.11
CA LYS A 1006 -10.14 -28.53 -4.78
C LYS A 1006 -9.23 -27.30 -4.72
N LYS A 1007 -8.61 -27.02 -3.56
CA LYS A 1007 -7.56 -26.00 -3.41
C LYS A 1007 -6.45 -26.18 -4.41
N GLN A 1008 -5.88 -27.38 -4.54
CA GLN A 1008 -4.80 -27.63 -5.50
C GLN A 1008 -5.26 -27.46 -6.95
N VAL A 1009 -6.50 -27.86 -7.28
CA VAL A 1009 -7.07 -27.63 -8.62
C VAL A 1009 -7.22 -26.13 -8.90
N ILE A 1010 -7.76 -25.35 -7.96
CA ILE A 1010 -7.90 -23.90 -8.06
C ILE A 1010 -6.55 -23.21 -8.14
N ALA A 1011 -5.58 -23.61 -7.33
CA ALA A 1011 -4.20 -23.14 -7.38
C ALA A 1011 -3.60 -23.31 -8.79
N ASN A 1012 -3.69 -24.53 -9.33
CA ASN A 1012 -3.16 -24.86 -10.64
C ASN A 1012 -3.90 -24.09 -11.75
N MET A 1013 -5.23 -23.95 -11.65
CA MET A 1013 -6.02 -23.13 -12.58
C MET A 1013 -5.63 -21.66 -12.53
N LEU A 1014 -5.42 -21.10 -11.33
CA LEU A 1014 -5.14 -19.67 -11.13
C LEU A 1014 -3.70 -19.32 -11.53
N VAL A 1015 -2.71 -20.15 -11.19
CA VAL A 1015 -1.34 -20.02 -11.70
C VAL A 1015 -1.32 -20.06 -13.22
N LYS A 1016 -2.00 -21.05 -13.83
CA LYS A 1016 -2.04 -21.18 -15.29
C LYS A 1016 -2.76 -20.00 -15.95
N SER A 1017 -3.91 -19.60 -15.43
CA SER A 1017 -4.72 -18.50 -15.99
C SER A 1017 -4.11 -17.11 -15.81
N LEU A 1018 -3.04 -16.98 -15.02
CA LEU A 1018 -2.25 -15.75 -14.85
C LEU A 1018 -0.93 -15.76 -15.62
N GLN A 1019 -0.57 -16.86 -16.29
CA GLN A 1019 0.65 -16.91 -17.10
C GLN A 1019 0.47 -16.11 -18.41
N ALA A 1020 1.51 -15.37 -18.79
CA ALA A 1020 1.56 -14.68 -20.07
C ALA A 1020 1.42 -15.68 -21.23
N GLY A 1021 0.44 -15.44 -22.10
CA GLY A 1021 0.11 -16.33 -23.22
C GLY A 1021 -0.95 -17.40 -22.94
N ASP A 1022 -1.47 -17.53 -21.70
CA ASP A 1022 -2.64 -18.39 -21.48
C ASP A 1022 -3.91 -17.77 -22.10
N ALA A 1023 -4.73 -18.61 -22.71
CA ALA A 1023 -5.93 -18.19 -23.42
C ALA A 1023 -6.98 -17.53 -22.50
N VAL A 1024 -7.06 -17.93 -21.23
CA VAL A 1024 -7.94 -17.30 -20.24
C VAL A 1024 -7.45 -15.88 -19.93
N PHE A 1025 -6.14 -15.72 -19.67
CA PHE A 1025 -5.54 -14.40 -19.45
C PHE A 1025 -5.81 -13.45 -20.62
N THR A 1026 -5.51 -13.90 -21.85
CA THR A 1026 -5.69 -13.10 -23.07
C THR A 1026 -7.16 -12.75 -23.32
N HIS A 1027 -8.10 -13.67 -23.08
CA HIS A 1027 -9.52 -13.39 -23.25
C HIS A 1027 -10.07 -12.40 -22.21
N VAL A 1028 -9.65 -12.53 -20.94
CA VAL A 1028 -10.11 -11.67 -19.84
C VAL A 1028 -9.51 -10.27 -19.97
N SER A 1029 -8.20 -10.16 -20.20
CA SER A 1029 -7.52 -8.87 -20.42
C SER A 1029 -8.09 -8.13 -21.63
N GLN A 1030 -8.33 -8.81 -22.77
CA GLN A 1030 -8.98 -8.21 -23.93
C GLN A 1030 -10.42 -7.75 -23.63
N THR A 1031 -11.17 -8.51 -22.83
CA THR A 1031 -12.55 -8.12 -22.46
C THR A 1031 -12.56 -6.91 -21.53
N ILE A 1032 -11.61 -6.82 -20.59
CA ILE A 1032 -11.41 -5.66 -19.72
C ILE A 1032 -10.96 -4.44 -20.53
N TYR A 1033 -10.01 -4.60 -21.45
CA TYR A 1033 -9.60 -3.56 -22.38
C TYR A 1033 -10.81 -2.97 -23.14
N LEU A 1034 -11.66 -3.83 -23.70
CA LEU A 1034 -12.88 -3.41 -24.41
C LEU A 1034 -13.90 -2.73 -23.48
N ALA A 1035 -13.98 -3.13 -22.21
CA ALA A 1035 -14.85 -2.49 -21.22
C ALA A 1035 -14.33 -1.10 -20.79
N ILE A 1036 -13.02 -0.95 -20.59
CA ILE A 1036 -12.39 0.35 -20.31
C ILE A 1036 -12.50 1.26 -21.54
N ARG A 1037 -12.24 0.75 -22.75
CA ARG A 1037 -12.45 1.47 -24.02
C ARG A 1037 -13.87 2.00 -24.15
N ALA A 1038 -14.85 1.16 -23.83
CA ALA A 1038 -16.26 1.54 -23.82
C ALA A 1038 -16.55 2.70 -22.84
N ALA A 1039 -15.95 2.72 -21.65
CA ALA A 1039 -16.13 3.80 -20.69
C ALA A 1039 -15.36 5.08 -21.05
N VAL A 1040 -14.09 4.97 -21.46
CA VAL A 1040 -13.21 6.10 -21.82
C VAL A 1040 -13.74 6.88 -23.04
N LEU A 1041 -14.32 6.18 -24.03
CA LEU A 1041 -14.93 6.83 -25.19
C LEU A 1041 -16.32 7.39 -24.88
N ALA A 1042 -17.15 6.68 -24.11
CA ALA A 1042 -18.51 7.12 -23.78
C ALA A 1042 -18.56 8.33 -22.82
N GLY A 1043 -17.51 8.60 -22.04
CA GLY A 1043 -17.44 9.76 -21.14
C GLY A 1043 -18.63 9.83 -20.18
N ASN A 1044 -19.35 10.94 -20.16
CA ASN A 1044 -20.54 11.15 -19.33
C ASN A 1044 -21.86 10.55 -19.86
N ASN A 1045 -21.83 9.79 -20.98
CA ASN A 1045 -23.03 9.19 -21.57
C ASN A 1045 -23.77 8.26 -20.59
N THR A 1046 -25.09 8.46 -20.45
CA THR A 1046 -25.95 7.68 -19.54
C THR A 1046 -25.93 6.17 -19.78
N LYS A 1047 -25.64 5.72 -21.00
CA LYS A 1047 -25.54 4.29 -21.36
C LYS A 1047 -24.16 3.67 -21.08
N ARG A 1048 -23.17 4.48 -20.65
CA ARG A 1048 -21.81 4.02 -20.31
C ARG A 1048 -21.81 2.77 -19.43
N LYS A 1049 -22.53 2.79 -18.30
CA LYS A 1049 -22.55 1.65 -17.37
C LYS A 1049 -23.15 0.40 -18.01
N GLN A 1050 -24.22 0.53 -18.79
CA GLN A 1050 -24.83 -0.60 -19.52
C GLN A 1050 -23.88 -1.18 -20.58
N LEU A 1051 -23.10 -0.33 -21.26
CA LEU A 1051 -22.10 -0.74 -22.25
C LEU A 1051 -20.94 -1.52 -21.57
N VAL A 1052 -20.41 -0.99 -20.46
CA VAL A 1052 -19.37 -1.64 -19.63
C VAL A 1052 -19.85 -2.99 -19.10
N GLU A 1053 -21.03 -3.02 -18.45
CA GLU A 1053 -21.61 -4.26 -17.93
C GLU A 1053 -21.85 -5.30 -19.03
N THR A 1054 -22.25 -4.87 -20.23
CA THR A 1054 -22.49 -5.80 -21.36
C THR A 1054 -21.19 -6.41 -21.90
N MET A 1055 -20.07 -5.70 -21.81
CA MET A 1055 -18.75 -6.30 -22.09
C MET A 1055 -18.32 -7.24 -20.96
N LEU A 1056 -18.34 -6.79 -19.71
CA LEU A 1056 -17.90 -7.58 -18.54
C LEU A 1056 -18.77 -8.82 -18.28
N ARG A 1057 -20.04 -8.82 -18.69
CA ARG A 1057 -20.95 -9.99 -18.60
C ARG A 1057 -20.45 -11.19 -19.41
N LYS A 1058 -19.62 -10.98 -20.45
CA LYS A 1058 -18.97 -12.07 -21.22
C LYS A 1058 -18.01 -12.91 -20.38
N ILE A 1059 -17.45 -12.31 -19.32
CA ILE A 1059 -16.50 -12.93 -18.38
C ILE A 1059 -17.06 -13.02 -16.95
N GLY A 1060 -18.39 -12.95 -16.77
CA GLY A 1060 -19.04 -13.08 -15.45
C GLY A 1060 -18.73 -11.94 -14.45
N ALA A 1061 -18.05 -10.87 -14.88
CA ALA A 1061 -17.47 -9.85 -14.00
C ALA A 1061 -18.24 -8.51 -13.98
N ALA A 1062 -19.54 -8.52 -14.32
CA ALA A 1062 -20.35 -7.29 -14.43
C ALA A 1062 -20.40 -6.43 -13.14
N SER A 1063 -20.19 -7.06 -11.99
CA SER A 1063 -20.06 -6.41 -10.67
C SER A 1063 -18.79 -5.56 -10.51
N LEU A 1064 -17.79 -5.67 -11.40
CA LEU A 1064 -16.61 -4.80 -11.44
C LEU A 1064 -16.81 -3.54 -12.31
N SER A 1065 -18.01 -3.32 -12.85
CA SER A 1065 -18.32 -2.17 -13.71
C SER A 1065 -18.00 -0.82 -13.07
N ASP A 1066 -18.28 -0.64 -11.78
CA ASP A 1066 -17.98 0.61 -11.06
C ASP A 1066 -16.46 0.84 -10.93
N LYS A 1067 -15.65 -0.22 -10.72
CA LYS A 1067 -14.18 -0.14 -10.69
C LYS A 1067 -13.57 0.15 -12.06
N VAL A 1068 -14.15 -0.43 -13.13
CA VAL A 1068 -13.77 -0.10 -14.52
C VAL A 1068 -14.08 1.36 -14.85
N ILE A 1069 -15.23 1.89 -14.39
CA ILE A 1069 -15.59 3.30 -14.58
C ILE A 1069 -14.63 4.22 -13.82
N GLU A 1070 -14.31 3.94 -12.55
CA GLU A 1070 -13.35 4.70 -11.73
C GLU A 1070 -11.98 4.84 -12.42
N VAL A 1071 -11.43 3.74 -12.92
CA VAL A 1071 -10.18 3.74 -13.71
C VAL A 1071 -10.31 4.53 -15.01
N SER A 1072 -11.45 4.40 -15.69
CA SER A 1072 -11.72 5.10 -16.95
C SER A 1072 -11.84 6.62 -16.77
N ASP A 1073 -12.41 7.07 -15.66
CA ASP A 1073 -12.57 8.49 -15.37
C ASP A 1073 -11.20 9.17 -15.15
N ILE A 1074 -10.24 8.48 -14.50
CA ILE A 1074 -8.85 8.95 -14.39
C ILE A 1074 -8.21 9.07 -15.79
N LEU A 1075 -8.38 8.07 -16.66
CA LEU A 1075 -7.86 8.10 -18.03
C LEU A 1075 -8.47 9.22 -18.89
N VAL A 1076 -9.79 9.47 -18.76
CA VAL A 1076 -10.46 10.57 -19.46
C VAL A 1076 -9.96 11.92 -18.97
N LEU A 1077 -9.71 12.08 -17.67
CA LEU A 1077 -9.13 13.29 -17.11
C LEU A 1077 -7.72 13.55 -17.67
N VAL A 1078 -6.82 12.55 -17.60
CA VAL A 1078 -5.45 12.66 -18.13
C VAL A 1078 -5.45 12.96 -19.64
N ALA A 1079 -6.35 12.34 -20.41
CA ALA A 1079 -6.55 12.65 -21.82
C ALA A 1079 -7.00 14.11 -22.05
N THR A 1080 -7.95 14.59 -21.24
CA THR A 1080 -8.52 15.94 -21.35
C THR A 1080 -7.50 17.03 -20.99
N VAL A 1081 -6.77 16.84 -19.89
CA VAL A 1081 -5.70 17.76 -19.46
C VAL A 1081 -4.56 17.75 -20.49
N SER A 1082 -4.11 16.57 -20.92
CA SER A 1082 -3.04 16.47 -21.92
C SER A 1082 -3.43 17.06 -23.28
N ARG A 1083 -4.69 16.91 -23.72
CA ARG A 1083 -5.21 17.61 -24.89
C ARG A 1083 -5.17 19.15 -24.71
N SER A 1084 -5.51 19.65 -23.53
CA SER A 1084 -5.52 21.10 -23.24
C SER A 1084 -4.12 21.70 -23.16
N VAL A 1085 -3.15 20.96 -22.60
CA VAL A 1085 -1.76 21.39 -22.43
C VAL A 1085 -0.94 21.17 -23.71
N HIS A 1086 -1.01 19.97 -24.30
CA HIS A 1086 -0.13 19.52 -25.39
C HIS A 1086 -0.79 19.49 -26.79
N GLY A 1087 -2.07 19.83 -26.91
CA GLY A 1087 -2.85 19.66 -28.15
C GLY A 1087 -2.20 20.22 -29.42
N LEU A 1088 -1.58 21.40 -29.34
CA LEU A 1088 -0.88 22.03 -30.48
C LEU A 1088 0.35 21.22 -30.95
N TRP A 1089 1.10 20.60 -30.03
CA TRP A 1089 2.21 19.72 -30.36
C TRP A 1089 1.70 18.41 -30.98
N TYR A 1090 0.59 17.86 -30.47
CA TYR A 1090 -0.05 16.70 -31.07
C TYR A 1090 -0.54 16.98 -32.50
N GLU A 1091 -1.15 18.14 -32.76
CA GLU A 1091 -1.57 18.54 -34.10
C GLU A 1091 -0.37 18.66 -35.06
N GLU A 1092 0.71 19.33 -34.68
CA GLU A 1092 1.90 19.45 -35.54
C GLU A 1092 2.58 18.10 -35.82
N LEU A 1093 2.68 17.21 -34.81
CA LEU A 1093 3.18 15.84 -34.99
C LEU A 1093 2.33 15.01 -35.97
N LEU A 1094 1.04 15.33 -36.12
CA LEU A 1094 0.11 14.61 -36.99
C LEU A 1094 -0.02 15.20 -38.41
N LYS A 1095 0.50 16.41 -38.68
CA LYS A 1095 0.45 17.07 -40.00
C LYS A 1095 1.38 16.45 -41.06
N LYS A 1096 2.46 15.78 -40.64
CA LYS A 1096 3.53 15.29 -41.55
C LYS A 1096 3.54 13.76 -41.63
N PRO A 1097 2.86 13.15 -42.62
CA PRO A 1097 2.95 11.72 -42.90
C PRO A 1097 4.22 11.42 -43.71
N ASN A 1098 5.36 11.37 -43.02
CA ASN A 1098 6.63 10.83 -43.53
C ASN A 1098 7.04 9.63 -42.67
#